data_AF-A0A7L0XRF2-F1
#
_entry.id   AF-A0A7L0XRF2-F1
#
_cell.length_a   1.000
_cell.length_b   1.000
_cell.length_c   1.000
_cell.angle_alpha   90.00
_cell.angle_beta   90.00
_cell.angle_gamma   90.00
#
_symmetry.space_group_name_H-M   'P 1'
#
loop_
_entity.id
_entity.type
_entity.pdbx_description
1 polymer ?
#
loop_
_entity_poly.entity_id
_entity_poly.type
_entity_poly.pdbx_seq_one_letter_code
_entity_poly.pdbx_strand_id
1 'polypeptide(L)'
;QEKQLRIDLNTNYADVVVDIGKMLVGESCRKKMTSLNQKKQRRDLSRAVCALLNSGGGIVRMESEDRNYCFQKHGIGLDIENSLRDCIGSNEIGEYFTWMQEGSNLLLFVKTWSCGGLEQGSAEPTKPRLCSLSTGLFYRSGTSVFPVKSREAPGFLRGKKSSAKCGNANGPSAKRAWLNFFGGANETPLNIQEHNIQDAADRFLKKDQVLVGEVLGFTETTHIEFKEYSTKNILEYMNKNLPKYVSAFANTEGGYLFFGVDDNGRVTGTHSNVEKEALEETVAETMRSMSVYHSCGSGALGVQFQTHILDVYDQAGCSQGYICAVHIERSCCPVFHGDPESWMVMDGKIERLRAGKWMELMTAADPDVSALATEFRTELSLANGPPLIKPVYSRAGLQCAAELQEHLYPVGSNEIKWKPETICTDLFSEYPGLEDLMRKQLHGVTTGILIFSRSWATDIGLKNNPDVVCDALLVADNQYPVLFTVVRDTSCVTSGTWRETARALKQKLVNDGGYTSRVCVIPQILQLNGTKDQREVAENDVPRQETLHDSTSPYPKSYILTSRDIPAFLRALVIVVLGFKSYLSDHLGCEIFNLLTLKQYELLSKNLHKVRKLFVLGLPGTGKTIVALKIIEKIKNTFHCSAEEILYICENQPLRNIVKNKGCHAVTRATFLRGSFPHVKHIVVDEAQNFRRDEGDWYRHARSIVKRSGGIFWVFVDFFQTTYPCGCGLDFSKMYPQEWLTKMVRNAGEICHAMLNLMKEILQTRSIDMPCEVLEKLLEQAECAHSLTGSFQKQIIRSEELAKYVAELCKIYVEQGYSLRDIAILCSTQPAAEQFRLELQPELERQLSKHRVRRVLGLAEDISENIIVLDSIRRFSGLERMIVFVIHPDTPQGQLFDNLVLCAVSRANTKVHLLH
;
A
#
# COMPACT_ATOMS: atom_id res chain seq x y z
N GLN A 1 -11.13 -16.53 26.05
CA GLN A 1 -11.49 -16.21 24.65
C GLN A 1 -12.08 -14.80 24.60
N GLU A 2 -11.47 -13.89 23.84
CA GLU A 2 -12.03 -12.56 23.61
C GLU A 2 -13.28 -12.66 22.73
N LYS A 3 -14.36 -11.97 23.10
CA LYS A 3 -15.56 -11.88 22.26
C LYS A 3 -15.20 -11.10 20.99
N GLN A 4 -15.34 -11.72 19.84
CA GLN A 4 -15.10 -11.05 18.57
C GLN A 4 -16.19 -10.01 18.32
N LEU A 5 -15.79 -8.75 18.13
CA LEU A 5 -16.68 -7.67 17.71
C LEU A 5 -17.25 -7.98 16.32
N ARG A 6 -18.53 -7.66 16.10
CA ARG A 6 -19.21 -7.97 14.84
C ARG A 6 -19.26 -6.73 13.98
N ILE A 7 -18.89 -6.88 12.71
CA ILE A 7 -19.13 -5.88 11.68
C ILE A 7 -20.50 -6.19 11.07
N ASP A 8 -21.40 -5.21 11.12
CA ASP A 8 -22.71 -5.30 10.48
C ASP A 8 -22.63 -4.72 9.07
N LEU A 9 -22.69 -5.60 8.08
CA LEU A 9 -22.67 -5.23 6.67
C LEU A 9 -24.08 -4.88 6.14
N ASN A 10 -25.13 -5.23 6.88
CA ASN A 10 -26.53 -5.09 6.50
C ASN A 10 -27.18 -3.86 7.19
N THR A 11 -26.46 -2.73 7.17
CA THR A 11 -26.97 -1.47 7.71
C THR A 11 -27.42 -0.53 6.60
N ASN A 12 -28.16 0.52 6.97
CA ASN A 12 -28.52 1.62 6.06
C ASN A 12 -27.33 2.55 5.77
N TYR A 13 -26.17 2.31 6.38
CA TYR A 13 -24.96 3.08 6.17
C TYR A 13 -24.06 2.40 5.13
N ALA A 14 -23.55 3.19 4.18
CA ALA A 14 -22.48 2.79 3.28
C ALA A 14 -21.10 2.93 3.96
N ASP A 15 -21.04 2.63 5.26
CA ASP A 15 -19.83 2.64 6.07
C ASP A 15 -19.59 1.26 6.69
N VAL A 16 -18.41 1.09 7.28
CA VAL A 16 -18.15 -0.04 8.17
C VAL A 16 -18.84 0.27 9.50
N VAL A 17 -19.84 -0.54 9.86
CA VAL A 17 -20.55 -0.42 11.13
C VAL A 17 -20.09 -1.52 12.07
N VAL A 18 -19.51 -1.14 13.21
CA VAL A 18 -19.08 -2.06 14.26
C VAL A 18 -20.12 -2.07 15.36
N ASP A 19 -20.77 -3.21 15.58
CA ASP A 19 -21.73 -3.38 16.65
C ASP A 19 -21.05 -3.92 17.91
N ILE A 20 -21.09 -3.14 18.98
CA ILE A 20 -20.54 -3.52 20.30
C ILE A 20 -21.63 -4.05 21.25
N GLY A 21 -22.89 -4.05 20.82
CA GLY A 21 -24.05 -4.53 21.55
C GLY A 21 -24.53 -3.55 22.62
N LYS A 22 -25.07 -4.11 23.71
CA LYS A 22 -25.60 -3.33 24.83
C LYS A 22 -24.49 -2.69 25.65
N MET A 23 -24.67 -1.42 25.95
CA MET A 23 -23.73 -0.61 26.74
C MET A 23 -24.48 0.33 27.67
N LEU A 24 -24.00 0.45 28.91
CA LEU A 24 -24.56 1.39 29.88
C LEU A 24 -23.93 2.77 29.65
N VAL A 25 -24.75 3.75 29.27
CA VAL A 25 -24.31 5.11 28.94
C VAL A 25 -24.96 6.14 29.87
N GLY A 26 -24.32 7.29 30.03
CA GLY A 26 -24.71 8.36 30.95
C GLY A 26 -23.87 8.41 32.22
N GLU A 27 -23.38 9.60 32.56
CA GLU A 27 -22.38 9.80 33.64
C GLU A 27 -22.83 9.23 35.00
N SER A 28 -24.09 9.50 35.37
CA SER A 28 -24.68 9.03 36.63
C SER A 28 -24.82 7.51 36.69
N CYS A 29 -25.13 6.87 35.57
CA CYS A 29 -25.27 5.41 35.48
C CYS A 29 -23.89 4.73 35.48
N ARG A 30 -22.93 5.30 34.74
CA ARG A 30 -21.56 4.77 34.66
C ARG A 30 -20.81 4.85 35.98
N LYS A 31 -21.03 5.88 36.81
CA LYS A 31 -20.47 5.96 38.18
C LYS A 31 -20.96 4.86 39.12
N LYS A 32 -22.17 4.35 38.92
CA LYS A 32 -22.78 3.29 39.74
C LYS A 32 -22.40 1.88 39.26
N MET A 33 -21.72 1.78 38.13
CA MET A 33 -21.36 0.52 37.49
C MET A 33 -20.16 -0.15 38.19
N THR A 34 -20.10 -1.48 38.18
CA THR A 34 -18.94 -2.20 38.72
C THR A 34 -17.69 -1.93 37.87
N SER A 35 -16.54 -1.80 38.53
CA SER A 35 -15.26 -1.44 37.87
C SER A 35 -14.84 -2.44 36.78
N LEU A 36 -15.15 -3.73 36.96
CA LEU A 36 -14.83 -4.78 35.98
C LEU A 36 -15.66 -4.63 34.70
N ASN A 37 -16.97 -4.43 34.81
CA ASN A 37 -17.84 -4.28 33.64
C ASN A 37 -17.59 -2.94 32.94
N GLN A 38 -17.31 -1.88 33.70
CA GLN A 38 -16.91 -0.58 33.16
C GLN A 38 -15.65 -0.70 32.30
N LYS A 39 -14.60 -1.37 32.81
CA LYS A 39 -13.35 -1.62 32.07
C LYS A 39 -13.60 -2.45 30.80
N LYS A 40 -14.47 -3.45 30.87
CA LYS A 40 -14.82 -4.31 29.72
C LYS A 40 -15.50 -3.51 28.60
N GLN A 41 -16.58 -2.78 28.90
CA GLN A 41 -17.30 -1.98 27.89
C GLN A 41 -16.39 -0.91 27.28
N ARG A 42 -15.55 -0.27 28.10
CA ARG A 42 -14.57 0.72 27.65
C ARG A 42 -13.56 0.12 26.67
N ARG A 43 -13.03 -1.06 26.98
CA ARG A 43 -12.09 -1.76 26.11
C ARG A 43 -12.73 -2.15 24.77
N ASP A 44 -13.96 -2.65 24.78
CA ASP A 44 -14.67 -3.05 23.56
C ASP A 44 -14.93 -1.83 22.65
N LEU A 45 -15.32 -0.69 23.23
CA LEU A 45 -15.43 0.59 22.52
C LEU A 45 -14.08 1.07 21.96
N SER A 46 -13.04 1.13 22.77
CA SER A 46 -11.71 1.57 22.34
C SER A 46 -11.13 0.69 21.23
N ARG A 47 -11.38 -0.63 21.27
CA ARG A 47 -11.01 -1.56 20.21
C ARG A 47 -11.73 -1.25 18.90
N ALA A 48 -13.04 -1.03 18.94
CA ALA A 48 -13.84 -0.67 17.77
C ALA A 48 -13.36 0.66 17.17
N VAL A 49 -13.16 1.67 18.01
CA VAL A 49 -12.69 3.00 17.61
C VAL A 49 -11.29 2.93 17.00
N CYS A 50 -10.34 2.24 17.64
CA CYS A 50 -8.99 2.05 17.13
C CYS A 50 -9.01 1.39 15.73
N ALA A 51 -9.83 0.35 15.55
CA ALA A 51 -9.98 -0.32 14.26
C ALA A 51 -10.49 0.63 13.17
N LEU A 52 -11.54 1.42 13.45
CA LEU A 52 -12.11 2.36 12.48
C LEU A 52 -11.16 3.51 12.16
N LEU A 53 -10.47 4.08 13.15
CA LEU A 53 -9.45 5.11 12.96
C LEU A 53 -8.38 4.61 11.97
N ASN A 54 -7.93 3.36 12.11
CA ASN A 54 -6.90 2.78 11.27
C ASN A 54 -7.40 2.21 9.93
N SER A 55 -8.69 2.32 9.61
CA SER A 55 -9.30 1.66 8.44
C SER A 55 -10.31 2.55 7.70
N GLY A 56 -9.97 3.83 7.56
CA GLY A 56 -10.74 4.76 6.74
C GLY A 56 -11.98 5.35 7.43
N GLY A 57 -12.16 5.15 8.74
CA GLY A 57 -13.31 5.59 9.51
C GLY A 57 -14.55 4.69 9.35
N GLY A 58 -15.62 5.01 10.07
CA GLY A 58 -16.88 4.26 10.05
C GLY A 58 -17.78 4.64 11.23
N ILE A 59 -18.60 3.70 11.69
CA ILE A 59 -19.60 3.94 12.75
C ILE A 59 -19.50 2.85 13.81
N VAL A 60 -19.48 3.23 15.08
CA VAL A 60 -19.71 2.29 16.19
C VAL A 60 -21.16 2.39 16.62
N ARG A 61 -21.90 1.27 16.56
CA ARG A 61 -23.28 1.16 17.02
C ARG A 61 -23.31 0.50 18.40
N MET A 62 -24.05 1.10 19.31
CA MET A 62 -24.33 0.53 20.64
C MET A 62 -25.78 0.76 21.04
N GLU A 63 -26.36 -0.19 21.76
CA GLU A 63 -27.72 -0.08 22.31
C GLU A 63 -27.63 0.32 23.79
N SER A 64 -28.36 1.37 24.19
CA SER A 64 -28.41 1.75 25.60
C SER A 64 -29.12 0.68 26.43
N GLU A 65 -28.48 0.22 27.51
CA GLU A 65 -29.13 -0.66 28.50
C GLU A 65 -30.28 0.05 29.24
N ASP A 66 -30.17 1.37 29.42
CA ASP A 66 -31.21 2.20 30.02
C ASP A 66 -32.20 2.67 28.95
N ARG A 67 -33.44 2.22 29.06
CA ARG A 67 -34.54 2.59 28.14
C ARG A 67 -34.93 4.06 28.26
N ASN A 68 -34.63 4.71 29.38
CA ASN A 68 -34.91 6.13 29.61
C ASN A 68 -33.74 7.03 29.21
N TYR A 69 -32.69 6.46 28.61
CA TYR A 69 -31.51 7.22 28.21
C TYR A 69 -31.80 8.27 27.13
N CYS A 70 -31.34 9.49 27.37
CA CYS A 70 -31.35 10.58 26.41
C CYS A 70 -29.98 11.25 26.40
N PHE A 71 -29.29 11.21 25.26
CA PHE A 71 -27.95 11.76 25.09
C PHE A 71 -27.87 13.23 25.50
N GLN A 72 -28.87 14.04 25.12
CA GLN A 72 -28.93 15.47 25.45
C GLN A 72 -29.05 15.75 26.96
N LYS A 73 -29.64 14.83 27.74
CA LYS A 73 -29.87 15.01 29.17
C LYS A 73 -28.82 14.32 30.04
N HIS A 74 -28.33 13.15 29.61
CA HIS A 74 -27.53 12.25 30.45
C HIS A 74 -26.05 12.18 30.05
N GLY A 75 -25.69 12.68 28.87
CA GLY A 75 -24.32 12.60 28.34
C GLY A 75 -23.86 11.16 28.09
N ILE A 76 -22.56 10.96 27.89
CA ILE A 76 -21.97 9.64 27.58
C ILE A 76 -21.34 9.03 28.82
N GLY A 77 -20.50 9.82 29.48
CA GLY A 77 -19.71 9.45 30.66
C GLY A 77 -18.24 9.80 30.48
N LEU A 78 -17.65 10.36 31.53
CA LEU A 78 -16.31 10.94 31.51
C LEU A 78 -15.23 9.89 31.25
N ASP A 79 -15.43 8.66 31.71
CA ASP A 79 -14.48 7.55 31.48
C ASP A 79 -14.42 7.12 30.02
N ILE A 80 -15.55 7.18 29.30
CA ILE A 80 -15.60 6.95 27.85
C ILE A 80 -14.90 8.09 27.13
N GLU A 81 -15.22 9.33 27.46
CA GLU A 81 -14.57 10.50 26.85
C GLU A 81 -13.06 10.47 27.04
N ASN A 82 -12.59 10.15 28.26
CA ASN A 82 -11.17 9.98 28.54
C ASN A 82 -10.55 8.88 27.68
N SER A 83 -11.23 7.75 27.51
CA SER A 83 -10.73 6.69 26.61
C SER A 83 -10.66 7.11 25.15
N LEU A 84 -11.60 7.94 24.68
CA LEU A 84 -11.55 8.50 23.33
C LEU A 84 -10.39 9.51 23.20
N ARG A 85 -10.17 10.38 24.20
CA ARG A 85 -9.01 11.28 24.27
C ARG A 85 -7.71 10.50 24.24
N ASP A 86 -7.62 9.40 24.99
CA ASP A 86 -6.44 8.53 25.02
C ASP A 86 -6.17 7.90 23.64
N CYS A 87 -7.23 7.48 22.91
CA CYS A 87 -7.08 6.91 21.55
C CYS A 87 -6.46 7.91 20.56
N ILE A 88 -6.88 9.18 20.61
CA ILE A 88 -6.39 10.21 19.66
C ILE A 88 -5.21 11.03 20.22
N GLY A 89 -4.94 10.88 21.51
CA GLY A 89 -4.02 11.68 22.32
C GLY A 89 -4.40 13.16 22.47
N SER A 90 -5.45 13.64 21.82
CA SER A 90 -5.90 15.05 21.79
C SER A 90 -7.10 15.30 22.71
N ASN A 91 -7.21 16.52 23.21
CA ASN A 91 -8.38 16.97 23.96
C ASN A 91 -9.59 17.29 23.04
N GLU A 92 -9.35 17.52 21.75
CA GLU A 92 -10.37 17.87 20.76
C GLU A 92 -11.05 16.61 20.18
N ILE A 93 -11.88 15.95 20.99
CA ILE A 93 -12.68 14.77 20.60
C ILE A 93 -13.51 15.06 19.33
N GLY A 94 -14.01 16.29 19.20
CA GLY A 94 -14.82 16.74 18.07
C GLY A 94 -14.11 16.77 16.72
N GLU A 95 -12.78 16.58 16.64
CA GLU A 95 -12.05 16.41 15.37
C GLU A 95 -12.37 15.06 14.71
N TYR A 96 -12.44 13.99 15.51
CA TYR A 96 -12.59 12.60 15.02
C TYR A 96 -13.97 12.01 15.24
N PHE A 97 -14.70 12.49 16.25
CA PHE A 97 -15.89 11.82 16.74
C PHE A 97 -17.13 12.70 16.61
N THR A 98 -18.25 12.10 16.21
CA THR A 98 -19.56 12.75 16.20
C THR A 98 -20.60 11.77 16.72
N TRP A 99 -21.40 12.20 17.70
CA TRP A 99 -22.44 11.39 18.31
C TRP A 99 -23.81 11.67 17.69
N MET A 100 -24.62 10.63 17.55
CA MET A 100 -26.02 10.72 17.14
C MET A 100 -26.83 9.64 17.88
N GLN A 101 -28.04 9.99 18.34
CA GLN A 101 -28.95 9.03 18.98
C GLN A 101 -30.11 8.72 18.04
N GLU A 102 -30.37 7.43 17.81
CA GLU A 102 -31.48 6.90 17.01
C GLU A 102 -32.30 5.92 17.87
N GLY A 103 -33.39 6.42 18.46
CA GLY A 103 -34.19 5.63 19.41
C GLY A 103 -33.34 5.19 20.62
N SER A 104 -33.26 3.87 20.85
CA SER A 104 -32.42 3.26 21.89
C SER A 104 -30.95 3.08 21.47
N ASN A 105 -30.63 3.28 20.19
CA ASN A 105 -29.28 3.16 19.67
C ASN A 105 -28.54 4.48 19.79
N LEU A 106 -27.28 4.38 20.14
CA LEU A 106 -26.32 5.47 20.13
C LEU A 106 -25.25 5.15 19.10
N LEU A 107 -25.00 6.09 18.20
CA LEU A 107 -24.07 5.97 17.10
C LEU A 107 -22.90 6.92 17.30
N LEU A 108 -21.68 6.37 17.18
CA LEU A 108 -20.44 7.12 17.18
C LEU A 108 -19.85 7.08 15.77
N PHE A 109 -19.93 8.20 15.06
CA PHE A 109 -19.27 8.39 13.78
C PHE A 109 -17.79 8.68 14.01
N VAL A 110 -16.93 7.88 13.38
CA VAL A 110 -15.47 7.92 13.51
C VAL A 110 -14.87 8.34 12.17
N LYS A 111 -14.25 9.51 12.14
CA LYS A 111 -13.41 9.99 11.02
C LYS A 111 -12.15 9.11 10.92
N THR A 112 -11.62 8.93 9.72
CA THR A 112 -10.30 8.25 9.54
C THR A 112 -9.19 8.95 10.33
N TRP A 113 -8.21 8.18 10.80
CA TRP A 113 -6.98 8.72 11.36
C TRP A 113 -6.20 9.51 10.30
N SER A 114 -5.55 10.60 10.73
CA SER A 114 -4.65 11.37 9.88
C SER A 114 -3.49 11.88 10.73
N CYS A 115 -2.28 11.93 10.16
CA CYS A 115 -1.06 12.33 10.87
C CYS A 115 -1.01 13.84 11.22
N GLY A 116 -2.03 14.62 10.85
CA GLY A 116 -2.03 16.09 10.95
C GLY A 116 -1.15 16.74 9.88
N GLY A 117 -1.28 18.05 9.69
CA GLY A 117 -0.38 18.83 8.83
C GLY A 117 0.87 19.30 9.60
N LEU A 118 1.92 19.65 8.87
CA LEU A 118 3.06 20.40 9.42
C LEU A 118 2.55 21.80 9.81
N GLU A 119 2.65 22.17 11.08
CA GLU A 119 2.54 23.59 11.43
C GLU A 119 3.69 24.32 10.73
N GLN A 120 3.43 25.52 10.20
CA GLN A 120 4.42 26.29 9.45
C GLN A 120 5.72 26.41 10.27
N GLY A 121 6.76 25.66 9.86
CA GLY A 121 8.08 25.69 10.50
C GLY A 121 8.50 24.42 11.26
N SER A 122 7.64 23.42 11.49
CA SER A 122 8.08 22.13 12.05
C SER A 122 8.42 21.14 10.92
N ALA A 123 9.56 20.47 11.01
CA ALA A 123 9.99 19.46 10.03
C ALA A 123 9.35 18.06 10.27
N GLU A 124 8.52 17.92 11.31
CA GLU A 124 8.08 16.62 11.81
C GLU A 124 6.54 16.50 11.88
N PRO A 125 5.97 15.32 11.54
CA PRO A 125 4.55 15.06 11.72
C PRO A 125 4.20 15.06 13.21
N THR A 126 3.15 15.81 13.58
CA THR A 126 2.72 16.00 14.98
C THR A 126 2.02 14.78 15.58
N LYS A 127 1.51 13.85 14.75
CA LYS A 127 0.81 12.64 15.20
C LYS A 127 1.43 11.36 14.61
N PRO A 128 1.36 10.21 15.32
CA PRO A 128 1.81 8.91 14.80
C PRO A 128 1.00 8.48 13.58
N ARG A 129 1.53 7.54 12.79
CA ARG A 129 0.84 7.00 11.59
C ARG A 129 -0.35 6.11 11.90
N LEU A 130 -0.40 5.52 13.09
CA LEU A 130 -1.48 4.63 13.54
C LEU A 130 -1.98 5.04 14.93
N CYS A 131 -3.27 4.82 15.16
CA CYS A 131 -3.84 4.80 16.50
C CYS A 131 -3.47 3.48 17.19
N SER A 132 -2.94 3.55 18.42
CA SER A 132 -2.63 2.39 19.26
C SER A 132 -3.02 2.68 20.70
N LEU A 133 -3.75 1.75 21.34
CA LEU A 133 -4.07 1.84 22.76
C LEU A 133 -2.83 1.54 23.62
N SER A 134 -2.00 0.60 23.15
CA SER A 134 -0.67 0.30 23.69
C SER A 134 0.26 -0.11 22.56
N THR A 135 1.50 0.33 22.62
CA THR A 135 2.53 0.02 21.61
C THR A 135 3.17 -1.35 21.83
N GLY A 136 2.99 -1.95 23.00
CA GLY A 136 3.73 -3.15 23.41
C GLY A 136 5.23 -2.94 23.65
N LEU A 137 5.71 -1.69 23.59
CA LEU A 137 7.10 -1.31 23.83
C LEU A 137 7.24 -0.68 25.22
N PHE A 138 8.31 -1.05 25.92
CA PHE A 138 8.69 -0.47 27.20
C PHE A 138 10.12 0.08 27.15
N TYR A 139 10.41 1.02 28.03
CA TYR A 139 11.74 1.52 28.30
C TYR A 139 11.92 1.75 29.81
N ARG A 140 13.16 1.79 30.28
CA ARG A 140 13.50 2.18 31.65
C ARG A 140 13.91 3.65 31.74
N SER A 141 13.53 4.30 32.82
CA SER A 141 14.03 5.62 33.19
C SER A 141 14.16 5.69 34.70
N GLY A 142 15.39 5.87 35.20
CA GLY A 142 15.71 5.66 36.61
C GLY A 142 15.32 4.25 37.05
N THR A 143 14.67 4.13 38.20
CA THR A 143 14.26 2.83 38.77
C THR A 143 12.93 2.28 38.22
N SER A 144 12.32 2.93 37.23
CA SER A 144 10.95 2.61 36.80
C SER A 144 10.87 2.19 35.34
N VAL A 145 9.95 1.26 35.06
CA VAL A 145 9.60 0.81 33.71
C VAL A 145 8.38 1.57 33.20
N PHE A 146 8.53 2.23 32.05
CA PHE A 146 7.47 3.01 31.41
C PHE A 146 7.08 2.41 30.05
N PRO A 147 5.79 2.35 29.72
CA PRO A 147 5.36 2.03 28.36
C PRO A 147 5.68 3.20 27.43
N VAL A 148 6.15 2.91 26.22
CA VAL A 148 6.26 3.93 25.16
C VAL A 148 4.85 4.32 24.73
N LYS A 149 4.46 5.57 24.97
CA LYS A 149 3.11 6.03 24.58
C LYS A 149 3.00 6.10 23.06
N SER A 150 1.80 5.96 22.51
CA SER A 150 1.58 5.99 21.06
C SER A 150 2.10 7.27 20.40
N ARG A 151 2.06 8.41 21.11
CA ARG A 151 2.60 9.70 20.63
C ARG A 151 4.12 9.75 20.58
N GLU A 152 4.79 9.06 21.49
CA GLU A 152 6.25 9.03 21.60
C GLU A 152 6.86 7.97 20.68
N ALA A 153 6.06 7.00 20.24
CA ALA A 153 6.51 5.86 19.43
C ALA A 153 7.29 6.26 18.16
N PRO A 154 6.85 7.22 17.32
CA PRO A 154 7.60 7.58 16.12
C PRO A 154 9.02 8.09 16.44
N GLY A 155 9.16 8.93 17.46
CA GLY A 155 10.45 9.47 17.91
C GLY A 155 11.33 8.38 18.52
N PHE A 156 10.75 7.53 19.37
CA PHE A 156 11.45 6.38 19.97
C PHE A 156 12.01 5.43 18.90
N LEU A 157 11.21 5.08 17.90
CA LEU A 157 11.60 4.19 16.81
C LEU A 157 12.68 4.82 15.90
N ARG A 158 12.60 6.14 15.66
CA ARG A 158 13.63 6.88 14.92
C ARG A 158 14.96 6.88 15.67
N GLY A 159 14.93 7.11 16.99
CA GLY A 159 16.12 7.04 17.85
C GLY A 159 16.80 5.67 17.79
N LYS A 160 16.03 4.58 17.86
CA LYS A 160 16.55 3.22 17.66
C LYS A 160 17.18 3.03 16.27
N LYS A 161 16.51 3.43 15.18
CA LYS A 161 17.06 3.33 13.82
C LYS A 161 18.38 4.11 13.65
N SER A 162 18.48 5.33 14.18
CA SER A 162 19.70 6.13 14.11
C SER A 162 20.86 5.47 14.87
N SER A 163 20.59 4.91 16.05
CA SER A 163 21.61 4.19 16.83
C SER A 163 22.12 2.93 16.12
N ALA A 164 21.26 2.25 15.36
CA ALA A 164 21.61 1.04 14.62
C ALA A 164 22.50 1.31 13.39
N LYS A 165 22.33 2.46 12.71
CA LYS A 165 23.13 2.83 11.52
C LYS A 165 24.58 3.21 11.84
N CYS A 166 24.87 3.64 13.07
CA CYS A 166 26.22 4.04 13.50
C CYS A 166 27.09 2.87 14.02
N GLY A 167 26.65 1.62 13.88
CA GLY A 167 27.27 0.43 14.48
C GLY A 167 28.66 0.01 14.01
N ASN A 168 29.36 0.80 13.20
CA ASN A 168 30.76 0.54 12.80
C ASN A 168 31.80 1.50 13.41
N ALA A 169 31.39 2.41 14.28
CA ALA A 169 32.32 3.20 15.06
C ALA A 169 31.89 3.20 16.52
N ASN A 170 32.77 2.71 17.41
CA ASN A 170 32.75 2.97 18.86
C ASN A 170 32.99 4.47 19.16
N GLY A 171 32.31 5.37 18.45
CA GLY A 171 32.48 6.80 18.51
C GLY A 171 31.42 7.47 19.40
N PRO A 172 31.78 8.57 20.09
CA PRO A 172 30.90 9.30 21.03
C PRO A 172 29.63 9.94 20.42
N SER A 173 29.40 9.77 19.11
CA SER A 173 28.26 10.32 18.36
C SER A 173 26.96 9.53 18.57
N ALA A 174 27.02 8.18 18.62
CA ALA A 174 25.84 7.32 18.78
C ALA A 174 25.22 7.43 20.19
N LYS A 175 26.05 7.60 21.23
CA LYS A 175 25.61 7.91 22.60
C LYS A 175 24.91 9.28 22.66
N ARG A 176 25.47 10.32 22.04
CA ARG A 176 24.90 11.69 22.05
C ARG A 176 23.51 11.79 21.42
N ALA A 177 23.25 11.12 20.31
CA ALA A 177 21.95 11.20 19.64
C ALA A 177 20.80 10.56 20.43
N TRP A 178 21.09 9.48 21.19
CA TRP A 178 20.10 8.78 22.02
C TRP A 178 19.86 9.52 23.35
N LEU A 179 20.93 10.07 23.95
CA LEU A 179 20.87 10.95 25.13
C LEU A 179 20.01 12.20 24.87
N ASN A 180 20.12 12.83 23.69
CA ASN A 180 19.33 14.02 23.37
C ASN A 180 17.81 13.78 23.31
N PHE A 181 17.33 12.57 23.02
CA PHE A 181 15.88 12.27 22.93
C PHE A 181 15.21 12.13 24.31
N PHE A 182 15.92 11.61 25.30
CA PHE A 182 15.44 11.47 26.69
C PHE A 182 15.90 12.62 27.61
N GLY A 183 16.48 13.70 27.03
CA GLY A 183 17.01 14.82 27.82
C GLY A 183 18.23 14.41 28.66
N GLY A 184 19.30 13.99 28.01
CA GLY A 184 20.54 13.53 28.64
C GLY A 184 21.68 14.52 28.51
N ALA A 185 22.11 15.06 29.65
CA ALA A 185 23.32 15.85 29.83
C ALA A 185 24.59 15.04 29.45
N ASN A 186 25.67 15.78 29.14
CA ASN A 186 27.04 15.23 29.10
C ASN A 186 27.34 14.42 30.36
N GLU A 187 28.26 13.45 30.29
CA GLU A 187 28.70 12.58 31.40
C GLU A 187 28.68 13.29 32.77
N THR A 188 27.57 13.11 33.50
CA THR A 188 27.36 13.64 34.85
C THR A 188 27.86 12.63 35.88
N PRO A 189 28.22 13.07 37.11
CA PRO A 189 28.66 12.19 38.21
C PRO A 189 27.73 11.00 38.50
N LEU A 190 26.42 11.12 38.23
CA LEU A 190 25.45 10.03 38.35
C LEU A 190 25.76 8.82 37.45
N ASN A 191 26.24 9.04 36.21
CA ASN A 191 26.48 7.95 35.26
C ASN A 191 27.72 7.12 35.66
N ILE A 192 28.70 7.72 36.34
CA ILE A 192 29.89 7.03 36.87
C ILE A 192 29.50 6.13 38.04
N GLN A 193 28.57 6.58 38.90
CA GLN A 193 28.06 5.77 40.02
C GLN A 193 27.22 4.58 39.54
N GLU A 194 26.40 4.74 38.50
CA GLU A 194 25.62 3.63 37.93
C GLU A 194 26.50 2.53 37.31
N HIS A 195 27.61 2.89 36.64
CA HIS A 195 28.57 1.89 36.15
C HIS A 195 29.26 1.12 37.29
N ASN A 196 29.65 1.80 38.37
CA ASN A 196 30.20 1.13 39.56
C ASN A 196 29.20 0.17 40.21
N ILE A 197 27.89 0.46 40.09
CA ILE A 197 26.80 -0.41 40.58
C ILE A 197 26.65 -1.65 39.70
N GLN A 198 26.77 -1.54 38.37
CA GLN A 198 26.81 -2.71 37.48
C GLN A 198 28.01 -3.63 37.79
N ASP A 199 29.19 -3.06 38.01
CA ASP A 199 30.38 -3.83 38.42
C ASP A 199 30.20 -4.53 39.78
N ALA A 200 29.40 -3.94 40.68
CA ALA A 200 29.04 -4.58 41.95
C ALA A 200 28.08 -5.76 41.73
N ALA A 201 27.11 -5.63 40.82
CA ALA A 201 26.21 -6.72 40.43
C ALA A 201 26.97 -7.88 39.77
N ASP A 202 27.90 -7.59 38.85
CA ASP A 202 28.75 -8.61 38.21
C ASP A 202 29.65 -9.34 39.20
N ARG A 203 30.19 -8.63 40.19
CA ARG A 203 30.96 -9.25 41.28
C ARG A 203 30.08 -10.13 42.17
N PHE A 204 28.86 -9.69 42.44
CA PHE A 204 27.90 -10.48 43.22
C PHE A 204 27.52 -11.78 42.51
N LEU A 205 27.32 -11.74 41.18
CA LEU A 205 27.00 -12.91 40.37
C LEU A 205 28.11 -13.98 40.31
N LYS A 206 29.32 -13.65 40.77
CA LYS A 206 30.46 -14.58 40.86
C LYS A 206 30.62 -15.21 42.24
N LYS A 207 29.74 -14.92 43.21
CA LYS A 207 29.79 -15.53 44.54
C LYS A 207 29.33 -17.00 44.49
N ASP A 208 30.01 -17.85 45.26
CA ASP A 208 29.65 -19.26 45.39
C ASP A 208 28.50 -19.51 46.40
N GLN A 209 28.30 -18.60 47.36
CA GLN A 209 27.26 -18.71 48.40
C GLN A 209 26.65 -17.34 48.73
N VAL A 210 25.33 -17.31 48.87
CA VAL A 210 24.55 -16.12 49.27
C VAL A 210 23.69 -16.47 50.48
N LEU A 211 23.60 -15.58 51.46
CA LEU A 211 22.80 -15.82 52.67
C LEU A 211 21.41 -15.18 52.58
N VAL A 212 20.38 -15.86 53.08
CA VAL A 212 19.05 -15.25 53.25
C VAL A 212 19.14 -14.06 54.21
N GLY A 213 18.50 -12.95 53.84
CA GLY A 213 18.58 -11.68 54.56
C GLY A 213 19.86 -10.87 54.31
N GLU A 214 20.81 -11.36 53.51
CA GLU A 214 21.96 -10.56 53.05
C GLU A 214 21.46 -9.32 52.29
N VAL A 215 22.02 -8.16 52.62
CA VAL A 215 21.69 -6.90 51.92
C VAL A 215 22.71 -6.70 50.81
N LEU A 216 22.24 -6.57 49.57
CA LEU A 216 23.10 -6.33 48.41
C LEU A 216 23.81 -4.97 48.53
N GLY A 217 25.08 -4.92 48.11
CA GLY A 217 25.88 -3.70 48.09
C GLY A 217 25.53 -2.70 46.98
N PHE A 218 24.37 -2.89 46.34
CA PHE A 218 23.88 -2.09 45.22
C PHE A 218 22.34 -2.02 45.27
N THR A 219 21.77 -1.00 44.64
CA THR A 219 20.33 -0.71 44.65
C THR A 219 19.74 -0.80 43.25
N GLU A 220 18.41 -0.70 43.14
CA GLU A 220 17.75 -0.54 41.84
C GLU A 220 18.22 0.74 41.15
N THR A 221 18.41 0.65 39.83
CA THR A 221 18.88 1.74 38.97
C THR A 221 18.24 1.62 37.58
N THR A 222 18.71 2.42 36.62
CA THR A 222 18.37 2.24 35.21
C THR A 222 18.76 0.85 34.68
N HIS A 223 19.78 0.22 35.28
CA HIS A 223 20.34 -1.06 34.86
C HIS A 223 20.05 -2.23 35.81
N ILE A 224 19.40 -2.00 36.96
CA ILE A 224 19.13 -3.04 37.95
C ILE A 224 17.68 -2.96 38.43
N GLU A 225 16.98 -4.09 38.46
CA GLU A 225 15.65 -4.25 39.03
C GLU A 225 15.63 -5.47 39.95
N PHE A 226 14.98 -5.33 41.11
CA PHE A 226 14.77 -6.39 42.09
C PHE A 226 13.32 -6.84 42.10
N LYS A 227 13.07 -8.14 42.23
CA LYS A 227 11.73 -8.70 42.41
C LYS A 227 11.75 -9.84 43.43
N GLU A 228 10.88 -9.71 44.42
CA GLU A 228 10.66 -10.75 45.42
C GLU A 228 9.77 -11.87 44.87
N TYR A 229 9.99 -13.09 45.34
CA TYR A 229 9.12 -14.25 45.11
C TYR A 229 7.82 -14.18 45.94
N SER A 230 6.99 -13.15 45.72
CA SER A 230 5.80 -12.87 46.53
C SER A 230 4.54 -13.71 46.18
N THR A 231 4.58 -14.48 45.08
CA THR A 231 3.43 -15.27 44.58
C THR A 231 3.60 -16.77 44.78
N LYS A 232 2.52 -17.49 45.15
CA LYS A 232 2.51 -18.96 45.28
C LYS A 232 2.93 -19.73 44.01
N ASN A 233 2.91 -19.08 42.84
CA ASN A 233 3.35 -19.66 41.56
C ASN A 233 4.29 -18.68 40.82
N ILE A 234 5.60 -18.78 41.11
CA ILE A 234 6.60 -17.88 40.53
C ILE A 234 6.76 -18.05 39.02
N LEU A 235 6.69 -19.27 38.48
CA LEU A 235 6.86 -19.50 37.05
C LEU A 235 5.78 -18.75 36.25
N GLU A 236 4.54 -18.73 36.77
CA GLU A 236 3.45 -17.95 36.19
C GLU A 236 3.68 -16.44 36.32
N TYR A 237 4.22 -15.97 37.45
CA TYR A 237 4.60 -14.58 37.63
C TYR A 237 5.70 -14.13 36.66
N MET A 238 6.75 -14.94 36.48
CA MET A 238 7.83 -14.70 35.52
C MET A 238 7.28 -14.66 34.10
N ASN A 239 6.52 -15.67 33.68
CA ASN A 239 5.91 -15.69 32.35
C ASN A 239 5.05 -14.45 32.05
N LYS A 240 4.38 -13.90 33.06
CA LYS A 240 3.53 -12.71 32.91
C LYS A 240 4.30 -11.39 32.89
N ASN A 241 5.36 -11.25 33.69
CA ASN A 241 6.01 -9.96 33.92
C ASN A 241 7.40 -9.83 33.28
N LEU A 242 8.13 -10.92 33.10
CA LEU A 242 9.46 -10.92 32.49
C LEU A 242 9.46 -10.26 31.10
N PRO A 243 8.50 -10.51 30.18
CA PRO A 243 8.48 -9.84 28.86
C PRO A 243 8.52 -8.32 28.95
N LYS A 244 7.83 -7.72 29.94
CA LYS A 244 7.82 -6.28 30.17
C LYS A 244 9.22 -5.75 30.51
N TYR A 245 9.92 -6.43 31.40
CA TYR A 245 11.28 -6.05 31.81
C TYR A 245 12.30 -6.28 30.70
N VAL A 246 12.20 -7.40 29.98
CA VAL A 246 13.05 -7.69 28.82
C VAL A 246 12.89 -6.63 27.75
N SER A 247 11.65 -6.26 27.39
CA SER A 247 11.39 -5.15 26.47
C SER A 247 12.04 -3.87 26.98
N ALA A 248 11.87 -3.53 28.27
CA ALA A 248 12.39 -2.29 28.85
C ALA A 248 13.92 -2.20 28.83
N PHE A 249 14.63 -3.23 29.30
CA PHE A 249 16.11 -3.27 29.32
C PHE A 249 16.70 -3.32 27.93
N ALA A 250 16.20 -4.18 27.03
CA ALA A 250 16.70 -4.29 25.67
C ALA A 250 16.47 -3.00 24.86
N ASN A 251 15.40 -2.27 25.17
CA ASN A 251 15.09 -1.00 24.53
C ASN A 251 15.89 0.19 25.06
N THR A 252 16.55 0.09 26.22
CA THR A 252 17.42 1.13 26.78
C THR A 252 18.89 0.78 26.60
N GLU A 253 19.57 0.44 27.69
CA GLU A 253 21.02 0.26 27.79
C GLU A 253 21.40 -1.15 28.25
N GLY A 254 20.43 -2.07 28.36
CA GLY A 254 20.62 -3.36 29.00
C GLY A 254 20.65 -3.27 30.53
N GLY A 255 20.72 -4.41 31.19
CA GLY A 255 20.75 -4.48 32.65
C GLY A 255 20.42 -5.86 33.23
N TYR A 256 20.30 -5.91 34.54
CA TYR A 256 20.07 -7.11 35.34
C TYR A 256 18.70 -7.06 36.03
N LEU A 257 17.96 -8.15 35.91
CA LEU A 257 16.73 -8.39 36.67
C LEU A 257 16.99 -9.51 37.67
N PHE A 258 16.92 -9.20 38.96
CA PHE A 258 17.11 -10.18 40.04
C PHE A 258 15.75 -10.62 40.61
N PHE A 259 15.47 -11.91 40.54
CA PHE A 259 14.37 -12.55 41.27
C PHE A 259 14.90 -13.18 42.55
N GLY A 260 14.18 -12.98 43.67
CA GLY A 260 14.61 -13.42 45.01
C GLY A 260 15.31 -12.36 45.84
N VAL A 261 15.03 -11.09 45.52
CA VAL A 261 15.54 -9.92 46.23
C VAL A 261 14.37 -8.97 46.44
N ASP A 262 14.17 -8.47 47.66
CA ASP A 262 13.13 -7.49 47.95
C ASP A 262 13.51 -6.08 47.45
N ASP A 263 12.55 -5.15 47.48
CA ASP A 263 12.76 -3.77 47.02
C ASP A 263 13.78 -3.00 47.90
N ASN A 264 14.15 -3.53 49.08
CA ASN A 264 15.20 -2.98 49.95
C ASN A 264 16.59 -3.62 49.70
N GLY A 265 16.71 -4.48 48.68
CA GLY A 265 17.94 -5.18 48.36
C GLY A 265 18.27 -6.35 49.29
N ARG A 266 17.31 -6.88 50.05
CA ARG A 266 17.49 -8.06 50.90
C ARG A 266 17.25 -9.33 50.11
N VAL A 267 18.16 -10.28 50.20
CA VAL A 267 18.00 -11.62 49.61
C VAL A 267 16.90 -12.38 50.34
N THR A 268 15.91 -12.85 49.60
CA THR A 268 14.77 -13.63 50.14
C THR A 268 14.82 -15.10 49.75
N GLY A 269 15.33 -15.44 48.56
CA GLY A 269 15.37 -16.81 48.04
C GLY A 269 14.00 -17.38 47.62
N THR A 270 13.98 -18.46 46.83
CA THR A 270 12.72 -19.13 46.40
C THR A 270 12.14 -20.05 47.48
N HIS A 271 10.86 -20.39 47.36
CA HIS A 271 10.33 -21.59 48.02
C HIS A 271 10.97 -22.86 47.41
N SER A 272 11.24 -23.87 48.22
CA SER A 272 11.97 -25.12 47.88
C SER A 272 11.28 -26.05 46.85
N ASN A 273 10.18 -25.61 46.23
CA ASN A 273 9.34 -26.44 45.34
C ASN A 273 9.58 -26.16 43.84
N VAL A 274 10.54 -25.31 43.47
CA VAL A 274 10.81 -24.94 42.07
C VAL A 274 12.24 -25.35 41.71
N GLU A 275 12.38 -26.21 40.70
CA GLU A 275 13.67 -26.68 40.20
C GLU A 275 14.41 -25.57 39.42
N LYS A 276 15.76 -25.61 39.45
CA LYS A 276 16.61 -24.60 38.77
C LYS A 276 16.36 -24.60 37.26
N GLU A 277 16.26 -25.79 36.69
CA GLU A 277 16.04 -26.04 35.27
C GLU A 277 14.73 -25.41 34.79
N ALA A 278 13.68 -25.45 35.61
CA ALA A 278 12.39 -24.83 35.29
C ALA A 278 12.46 -23.29 35.23
N LEU A 279 13.31 -22.66 36.06
CA LEU A 279 13.55 -21.20 36.01
C LEU A 279 14.31 -20.84 34.73
N GLU A 280 15.38 -21.58 34.41
CA GLU A 280 16.16 -21.35 33.18
C GLU A 280 15.32 -21.54 31.92
N GLU A 281 14.51 -22.60 31.87
CA GLU A 281 13.61 -22.89 30.77
C GLU A 281 12.55 -21.80 30.61
N THR A 282 11.93 -21.35 31.71
CA THR A 282 10.95 -20.24 31.69
C THR A 282 11.55 -18.95 31.14
N VAL A 283 12.78 -18.61 31.54
CA VAL A 283 13.49 -17.44 31.00
C VAL A 283 13.78 -17.65 29.52
N ALA A 284 14.33 -18.80 29.13
CA ALA A 284 14.67 -19.08 27.74
C ALA A 284 13.45 -19.08 26.81
N GLU A 285 12.33 -19.67 27.23
CA GLU A 285 11.05 -19.64 26.51
C GLU A 285 10.53 -18.22 26.36
N THR A 286 10.58 -17.42 27.44
CA THR A 286 10.19 -16.01 27.40
C THR A 286 11.02 -15.27 26.36
N MET A 287 12.35 -15.42 26.37
CA MET A 287 13.25 -14.75 25.43
C MET A 287 12.98 -15.17 23.98
N ARG A 288 12.68 -16.45 23.72
CA ARG A 288 12.29 -16.96 22.38
C ARG A 288 10.95 -16.39 21.91
N SER A 289 10.03 -16.10 22.82
CA SER A 289 8.70 -15.53 22.50
C SER A 289 8.73 -14.03 22.19
N MET A 290 9.81 -13.33 22.57
CA MET A 290 9.95 -11.89 22.37
C MET A 290 9.98 -11.55 20.87
N SER A 291 9.18 -10.55 20.48
CA SER A 291 9.14 -10.08 19.10
C SER A 291 10.15 -8.96 18.88
N VAL A 292 11.16 -9.19 18.02
CA VAL A 292 12.18 -8.20 17.64
C VAL A 292 11.98 -7.80 16.19
N TYR A 293 11.88 -6.49 15.93
CA TYR A 293 11.77 -5.99 14.57
C TYR A 293 13.13 -5.50 14.05
N HIS A 294 13.80 -6.32 13.25
CA HIS A 294 15.13 -6.02 12.74
C HIS A 294 15.09 -5.06 11.54
N SER A 295 15.66 -3.86 11.73
CA SER A 295 16.04 -2.94 10.65
C SER A 295 17.55 -2.76 10.50
N CYS A 296 18.34 -3.19 11.50
CA CYS A 296 19.78 -3.43 11.33
C CYS A 296 19.90 -4.74 10.51
N GLY A 297 20.67 -4.77 9.41
CA GLY A 297 20.88 -5.97 8.57
C GLY A 297 21.54 -7.18 9.28
N SER A 298 21.66 -7.12 10.60
CA SER A 298 21.93 -8.23 11.50
C SER A 298 20.81 -9.26 11.33
N GLY A 299 21.15 -10.49 10.92
CA GLY A 299 20.18 -11.59 10.82
C GLY A 299 19.44 -11.85 12.13
N ALA A 300 18.46 -12.75 12.09
CA ALA A 300 17.46 -13.08 13.13
C ALA A 300 18.02 -13.55 14.50
N LEU A 301 18.88 -12.76 15.12
CA LEU A 301 19.34 -12.94 16.49
C LEU A 301 18.25 -12.37 17.40
N GLY A 302 17.63 -13.24 18.19
CA GLY A 302 16.71 -12.84 19.25
C GLY A 302 17.39 -11.97 20.32
N VAL A 303 16.65 -11.65 21.38
CA VAL A 303 17.21 -10.90 22.52
C VAL A 303 18.39 -11.68 23.09
N GLN A 304 19.55 -11.02 23.23
CA GLN A 304 20.73 -11.61 23.87
C GLN A 304 20.60 -11.49 25.40
N PHE A 305 20.84 -12.60 26.10
CA PHE A 305 20.69 -12.68 27.54
C PHE A 305 21.61 -13.72 28.15
N GLN A 306 21.86 -13.59 29.46
CA GLN A 306 22.51 -14.60 30.29
C GLN A 306 21.68 -14.80 31.54
N THR A 307 21.52 -16.06 31.96
CA THR A 307 20.82 -16.41 33.21
C THR A 307 21.84 -16.91 34.21
N HIS A 308 21.79 -16.40 35.42
CA HIS A 308 22.61 -16.83 36.56
C HIS A 308 21.69 -17.28 37.68
N ILE A 309 21.93 -18.49 38.19
CA ILE A 309 21.20 -19.02 39.34
C ILE A 309 22.17 -19.22 40.50
N LEU A 310 21.92 -18.54 41.61
CA LEU A 310 22.74 -18.58 42.82
C LEU A 310 21.98 -19.29 43.94
N ASP A 311 22.67 -20.18 44.66
CA ASP A 311 22.09 -20.88 45.81
C ASP A 311 22.06 -19.97 47.04
N VAL A 312 20.90 -19.93 47.70
CA VAL A 312 20.68 -19.18 48.93
C VAL A 312 20.67 -20.13 50.12
N TYR A 313 21.39 -19.79 51.17
CA TYR A 313 21.48 -20.59 52.40
C TYR A 313 21.06 -19.77 53.63
N ASP A 314 20.56 -20.44 54.66
CA ASP A 314 20.43 -19.82 55.98
C ASP A 314 21.75 -19.90 56.78
N GLN A 315 21.76 -19.29 57.96
CA GLN A 315 22.91 -19.32 58.87
C GLN A 315 23.28 -20.73 59.35
N ALA A 316 22.35 -21.70 59.24
CA ALA A 316 22.58 -23.11 59.56
C ALA A 316 23.09 -23.92 58.35
N GLY A 317 23.27 -23.29 57.19
CA GLY A 317 23.70 -23.95 55.95
C GLY A 317 22.61 -24.73 55.23
N CYS A 318 21.34 -24.59 55.61
CA CYS A 318 20.23 -25.21 54.89
C CYS A 318 19.88 -24.37 53.66
N SER A 319 19.60 -25.03 52.53
CA SER A 319 19.17 -24.34 51.31
C SER A 319 17.81 -23.68 51.50
N GLN A 320 17.75 -22.39 51.18
CA GLN A 320 16.56 -21.53 51.20
C GLN A 320 16.16 -21.13 49.77
N GLY A 321 16.43 -22.01 48.80
CA GLY A 321 16.10 -21.79 47.38
C GLY A 321 17.17 -21.02 46.62
N TYR A 322 16.74 -20.24 45.64
CA TYR A 322 17.65 -19.62 44.64
C TYR A 322 17.41 -18.13 44.42
N ILE A 323 18.44 -17.41 43.94
CA ILE A 323 18.27 -16.14 43.23
C ILE A 323 18.39 -16.45 41.74
N CYS A 324 17.47 -15.93 40.93
CA CYS A 324 17.55 -15.98 39.48
C CYS A 324 17.83 -14.58 38.95
N ALA A 325 19.04 -14.37 38.44
CA ALA A 325 19.44 -13.10 37.84
C ALA A 325 19.49 -13.25 36.32
N VAL A 326 18.80 -12.36 35.62
CA VAL A 326 18.76 -12.34 34.16
C VAL A 326 19.44 -11.08 33.67
N HIS A 327 20.60 -11.25 33.04
CA HIS A 327 21.31 -10.17 32.34
C HIS A 327 20.76 -10.05 30.92
N ILE A 328 20.24 -8.88 30.56
CA ILE A 328 19.65 -8.57 29.25
C ILE A 328 20.54 -7.54 28.56
N GLU A 329 21.05 -7.89 27.39
CA GLU A 329 21.88 -6.96 26.62
C GLU A 329 21.01 -5.92 25.88
N ARG A 330 21.63 -4.78 25.58
CA ARG A 330 21.01 -3.75 24.75
C ARG A 330 20.78 -4.27 23.32
N SER A 331 19.56 -4.10 22.82
CA SER A 331 19.23 -4.42 21.42
C SER A 331 19.43 -3.23 20.47
N CYS A 332 19.97 -3.50 19.26
CA CYS A 332 20.00 -2.51 18.16
C CYS A 332 18.61 -2.17 17.64
N CYS A 333 17.62 -3.04 17.87
CA CYS A 333 16.27 -2.89 17.33
C CYS A 333 15.19 -2.88 18.42
N PRO A 334 13.99 -2.39 18.10
CA PRO A 334 12.87 -2.40 19.03
C PRO A 334 12.49 -3.83 19.43
N VAL A 335 12.39 -4.06 20.74
CA VAL A 335 11.96 -5.33 21.35
C VAL A 335 10.59 -5.15 21.99
N PHE A 336 9.61 -5.90 21.53
CA PHE A 336 8.22 -5.84 21.99
C PHE A 336 7.97 -6.85 23.11
N HIS A 337 7.26 -6.45 24.16
CA HIS A 337 6.76 -7.37 25.18
C HIS A 337 5.70 -8.34 24.62
N GLY A 338 5.05 -7.94 23.52
CA GLY A 338 3.98 -8.65 22.84
C GLY A 338 3.40 -7.77 21.74
N ASP A 339 2.48 -8.31 20.95
CA ASP A 339 1.85 -7.55 19.86
C ASP A 339 1.22 -6.24 20.38
N PRO A 340 1.30 -5.13 19.64
CA PRO A 340 0.66 -3.87 20.04
C PRO A 340 -0.85 -4.02 20.21
N GLU A 341 -1.45 -3.27 21.14
CA GLU A 341 -2.90 -3.10 21.21
C GLU A 341 -3.34 -2.08 20.17
N SER A 342 -3.31 -2.49 18.91
CA SER A 342 -3.75 -1.71 17.75
C SER A 342 -4.51 -2.64 16.81
N TRP A 343 -5.65 -2.18 16.30
CA TRP A 343 -6.55 -2.99 15.48
C TRP A 343 -6.82 -2.32 14.14
N MET A 344 -7.21 -3.13 13.16
CA MET A 344 -7.68 -2.69 11.84
C MET A 344 -8.83 -3.58 11.37
N VAL A 345 -9.59 -3.08 10.41
CA VAL A 345 -10.57 -3.85 9.66
C VAL A 345 -9.88 -4.50 8.46
N MET A 346 -9.77 -5.82 8.47
CA MET A 346 -9.19 -6.63 7.39
C MET A 346 -10.20 -7.71 6.99
N ASP A 347 -10.52 -7.81 5.70
CA ASP A 347 -11.45 -8.80 5.14
C ASP A 347 -12.79 -8.90 5.91
N GLY A 348 -13.35 -7.76 6.29
CA GLY A 348 -14.61 -7.67 7.03
C GLY A 348 -14.53 -8.11 8.50
N LYS A 349 -13.32 -8.22 9.07
CA LYS A 349 -13.09 -8.59 10.47
C LYS A 349 -12.18 -7.58 11.17
N ILE A 350 -12.36 -7.45 12.49
CA ILE A 350 -11.48 -6.63 13.33
C ILE A 350 -10.34 -7.51 13.85
N GLU A 351 -9.14 -7.23 13.36
CA GLU A 351 -7.94 -8.00 13.68
C GLU A 351 -6.91 -7.14 14.40
N ARG A 352 -6.20 -7.75 15.35
CA ARG A 352 -5.09 -7.10 16.07
C ARG A 352 -3.86 -7.13 15.18
N LEU A 353 -3.16 -6.01 15.08
CA LEU A 353 -1.92 -5.91 14.33
C LEU A 353 -0.81 -6.69 15.02
N ARG A 354 -0.12 -7.55 14.25
CA ARG A 354 1.16 -8.14 14.68
C ARG A 354 2.24 -7.07 14.73
N ALA A 355 3.20 -7.19 15.65
CA ALA A 355 4.28 -6.22 15.84
C ALA A 355 5.01 -5.86 14.54
N GLY A 356 5.28 -6.84 13.67
CA GLY A 356 5.92 -6.61 12.37
C GLY A 356 5.09 -5.73 11.42
N LYS A 357 3.79 -6.00 11.30
CA LYS A 357 2.90 -5.19 10.43
C LYS A 357 2.65 -3.80 11.01
N TRP A 358 2.53 -3.70 12.34
CA TRP A 358 2.44 -2.43 13.03
C TRP A 358 3.69 -1.57 12.80
N MET A 359 4.89 -2.17 12.87
CA MET A 359 6.16 -1.48 12.61
C MET A 359 6.28 -0.99 11.17
N GLU A 360 5.86 -1.80 10.20
CA GLU A 360 5.82 -1.45 8.77
C GLU A 360 4.98 -0.19 8.55
N LEU A 361 3.76 -0.15 9.10
CA LEU A 361 2.83 0.97 8.94
C LEU A 361 3.22 2.20 9.78
N MET A 362 3.64 1.99 11.04
CA MET A 362 4.00 3.06 11.96
C MET A 362 5.23 3.84 11.51
N THR A 363 6.18 3.16 10.85
CA THR A 363 7.43 3.77 10.36
C THR A 363 7.46 3.98 8.85
N ALA A 364 6.32 3.79 8.17
CA ALA A 364 6.17 4.08 6.76
C ALA A 364 6.42 5.58 6.50
N ALA A 365 7.31 5.87 5.58
CA ALA A 365 7.65 7.21 5.13
C ALA A 365 7.63 7.22 3.61
N ASP A 366 7.41 8.40 3.02
CA ASP A 366 7.56 8.55 1.58
C ASP A 366 8.97 8.10 1.17
N PRO A 367 9.10 7.38 0.05
CA PRO A 367 10.42 7.00 -0.45
C PRO A 367 11.30 8.24 -0.58
N ASP A 368 12.57 8.11 -0.21
CA ASP A 368 13.56 9.15 -0.44
C ASP A 368 13.82 9.24 -1.94
N VAL A 369 13.04 10.09 -2.59
CA VAL A 369 13.14 10.39 -4.01
C VAL A 369 14.10 11.55 -4.24
N SER A 370 14.96 11.95 -3.30
CA SER A 370 15.87 13.10 -3.49
C SER A 370 16.72 13.01 -4.76
N ALA A 371 17.18 11.81 -5.12
CA ALA A 371 17.89 11.54 -6.38
C ALA A 371 17.00 11.60 -7.65
N LEU A 372 15.68 11.48 -7.49
CA LEU A 372 14.65 11.48 -8.55
C LEU A 372 13.65 12.66 -8.41
N ALA A 373 13.93 13.64 -7.53
CA ALA A 373 12.94 14.65 -7.12
C ALA A 373 12.67 15.67 -8.23
N THR A 374 13.60 15.83 -9.15
CA THR A 374 13.42 16.58 -10.40
C THR A 374 12.51 15.85 -11.38
N GLU A 375 12.32 14.54 -11.22
CA GLU A 375 11.63 13.66 -12.16
C GLU A 375 10.17 13.38 -11.77
N PHE A 376 9.86 13.42 -10.47
CA PHE A 376 8.54 13.08 -9.92
C PHE A 376 7.97 14.18 -9.05
N ARG A 377 6.68 14.45 -9.23
CA ARG A 377 5.90 15.32 -8.36
C ARG A 377 5.06 14.45 -7.43
N THR A 378 5.15 14.71 -6.13
CA THR A 378 4.30 14.05 -5.13
C THR A 378 2.86 14.55 -5.27
N GLU A 379 1.94 13.66 -5.63
CA GLU A 379 0.50 13.93 -5.69
C GLU A 379 -0.20 13.53 -4.38
N LEU A 380 0.27 12.44 -3.75
CA LEU A 380 -0.18 12.00 -2.45
C LEU A 380 1.02 11.52 -1.62
N SER A 381 1.15 12.07 -0.42
CA SER A 381 2.25 11.79 0.52
C SER A 381 1.75 11.02 1.73
N LEU A 382 2.55 10.07 2.19
CA LEU A 382 2.36 9.31 3.43
C LEU A 382 2.38 10.21 4.68
N ALA A 383 3.09 11.33 4.65
CA ALA A 383 3.27 12.20 5.82
C ALA A 383 1.95 12.77 6.36
N ASN A 384 0.97 13.04 5.49
CA ASN A 384 -0.26 13.74 5.85
C ASN A 384 -1.55 12.91 5.63
N GLY A 385 -1.42 11.64 5.23
CA GLY A 385 -2.56 10.83 4.81
C GLY A 385 -3.06 9.80 5.83
N PRO A 386 -4.19 9.12 5.53
CA PRO A 386 -4.70 7.98 6.28
C PRO A 386 -3.73 6.80 6.35
N PRO A 387 -3.80 5.92 7.35
CA PRO A 387 -2.78 4.89 7.58
C PRO A 387 -2.52 3.94 6.42
N LEU A 388 -3.53 3.69 5.59
CA LEU A 388 -3.48 2.72 4.49
C LEU A 388 -3.07 3.31 3.15
N ILE A 389 -2.89 4.64 3.05
CA ILE A 389 -2.53 5.25 1.76
C ILE A 389 -1.19 4.75 1.24
N LYS A 390 -1.10 4.76 -0.09
CA LYS A 390 0.15 4.58 -0.83
C LYS A 390 0.57 5.93 -1.39
N PRO A 391 1.89 6.20 -1.45
CA PRO A 391 2.36 7.41 -2.09
C PRO A 391 2.00 7.37 -3.58
N VAL A 392 1.54 8.51 -4.09
CA VAL A 392 1.18 8.69 -5.48
C VAL A 392 2.09 9.75 -6.04
N TYR A 393 2.75 9.42 -7.15
CA TYR A 393 3.57 10.37 -7.88
C TYR A 393 3.02 10.54 -9.30
N SER A 394 3.07 11.76 -9.78
CA SER A 394 3.01 12.05 -11.20
C SER A 394 4.44 12.31 -11.70
N ARG A 395 4.67 12.15 -13.00
CA ARG A 395 5.97 12.57 -13.57
C ARG A 395 5.97 14.09 -13.74
N ALA A 396 7.08 14.73 -13.41
CA ALA A 396 7.25 16.16 -13.59
C ALA A 396 7.01 16.53 -15.06
N GLY A 397 6.15 17.53 -15.34
CA GLY A 397 5.76 17.93 -16.71
C GLY A 397 4.51 17.25 -17.26
N LEU A 398 4.02 16.17 -16.63
CA LEU A 398 2.65 15.68 -16.85
C LEU A 398 1.64 16.46 -16.01
N GLN A 399 0.36 16.36 -16.40
CA GLN A 399 -0.72 16.98 -15.65
C GLN A 399 -0.77 16.40 -14.23
N CYS A 400 -0.76 17.28 -13.24
CA CYS A 400 -0.91 16.87 -11.84
C CYS A 400 -2.34 16.44 -11.53
N ALA A 401 -2.58 15.85 -10.36
CA ALA A 401 -3.92 15.40 -9.96
C ALA A 401 -4.94 16.56 -9.92
N ALA A 402 -4.49 17.79 -9.62
CA ALA A 402 -5.34 18.97 -9.64
C ALA A 402 -5.75 19.36 -11.07
N GLU A 403 -4.81 19.41 -12.01
CA GLU A 403 -5.09 19.72 -13.42
C GLU A 403 -5.97 18.63 -14.07
N LEU A 404 -5.71 17.36 -13.76
CA LEU A 404 -6.55 16.24 -14.20
C LEU A 404 -7.97 16.33 -13.62
N GLN A 405 -8.10 16.75 -12.37
CA GLN A 405 -9.41 16.99 -11.75
C GLN A 405 -10.16 18.12 -12.42
N GLU A 406 -9.52 19.25 -12.71
CA GLU A 406 -10.16 20.36 -13.42
C GLU A 406 -10.62 19.95 -14.83
N HIS A 407 -9.85 19.10 -15.51
CA HIS A 407 -10.20 18.61 -16.84
C HIS A 407 -11.33 17.58 -16.83
N LEU A 408 -11.25 16.55 -15.98
CA LEU A 408 -12.22 15.46 -15.92
C LEU A 408 -13.50 15.85 -15.19
N TYR A 409 -13.35 16.55 -14.06
CA TYR A 409 -14.41 16.88 -13.13
C TYR A 409 -14.45 18.38 -12.81
N PRO A 410 -14.63 19.26 -13.80
CA PRO A 410 -14.80 20.69 -13.55
C PRO A 410 -16.09 20.92 -12.75
N VAL A 411 -16.01 21.72 -11.68
CA VAL A 411 -17.18 22.09 -10.88
C VAL A 411 -17.87 23.28 -11.54
N GLY A 412 -19.19 23.21 -11.74
CA GLY A 412 -19.97 24.34 -12.22
C GLY A 412 -20.30 25.30 -11.07
N SER A 413 -20.17 26.61 -11.30
CA SER A 413 -20.45 27.64 -10.30
C SER A 413 -21.96 27.88 -10.10
N ASN A 414 -22.74 27.83 -11.18
CA ASN A 414 -24.18 28.15 -11.19
C ASN A 414 -25.05 27.05 -11.83
N GLU A 415 -24.44 25.95 -12.27
CA GLU A 415 -25.15 24.77 -12.78
C GLU A 415 -24.39 23.49 -12.40
N ILE A 416 -25.12 22.37 -12.30
CA ILE A 416 -24.50 21.05 -12.17
C ILE A 416 -23.96 20.63 -13.53
N LYS A 417 -22.65 20.36 -13.60
CA LYS A 417 -22.01 19.80 -14.79
C LYS A 417 -22.17 18.29 -14.83
N TRP A 418 -22.47 17.73 -16.00
CA TRP A 418 -22.71 16.30 -16.19
C TRP A 418 -21.53 15.71 -16.96
N LYS A 419 -20.80 14.78 -16.36
CA LYS A 419 -19.53 14.25 -16.90
C LYS A 419 -19.46 12.73 -16.78
N PRO A 420 -18.71 12.05 -17.66
CA PRO A 420 -18.21 12.52 -18.95
C PRO A 420 -19.34 12.71 -19.96
N GLU A 421 -19.27 13.72 -20.84
CA GLU A 421 -20.32 14.02 -21.83
C GLU A 421 -20.60 12.86 -22.79
N THR A 422 -19.54 12.11 -23.15
CA THR A 422 -19.64 10.95 -24.04
C THR A 422 -20.49 9.85 -23.44
N ILE A 423 -20.28 9.54 -22.15
CA ILE A 423 -21.06 8.54 -21.41
C ILE A 423 -22.50 9.03 -21.23
N CYS A 424 -22.70 10.30 -20.90
CA CYS A 424 -24.03 10.89 -20.76
C CYS A 424 -24.83 10.77 -22.06
N THR A 425 -24.25 11.19 -23.19
CA THR A 425 -24.89 11.15 -24.51
C THR A 425 -25.24 9.71 -24.90
N ASP A 426 -24.31 8.78 -24.69
CA ASP A 426 -24.52 7.35 -24.92
C ASP A 426 -25.68 6.80 -24.07
N LEU A 427 -25.70 7.10 -22.76
CA LEU A 427 -26.71 6.59 -21.85
C LEU A 427 -28.09 7.17 -22.13
N PHE A 428 -28.22 8.47 -22.42
CA PHE A 428 -29.51 9.10 -22.72
C PHE A 428 -30.08 8.63 -24.06
N SER A 429 -29.22 8.32 -25.04
CA SER A 429 -29.67 7.70 -26.29
C SER A 429 -30.12 6.25 -26.11
N GLU A 430 -29.45 5.47 -25.24
CA GLU A 430 -29.82 4.08 -24.94
C GLU A 430 -31.07 3.98 -24.06
N TYR A 431 -31.28 4.95 -23.18
CA TYR A 431 -32.29 4.93 -22.13
C TYR A 431 -33.10 6.24 -22.10
N PRO A 432 -34.11 6.37 -22.98
CA PRO A 432 -35.02 7.52 -22.97
C PRO A 432 -35.69 7.68 -21.60
N GLY A 433 -35.69 8.91 -21.06
CA GLY A 433 -36.23 9.22 -19.73
C GLY A 433 -35.20 9.21 -18.59
N LEU A 434 -33.98 8.71 -18.82
CA LEU A 434 -32.90 8.78 -17.82
C LEU A 434 -32.54 10.24 -17.49
N GLU A 435 -32.44 11.10 -18.51
CA GLU A 435 -32.12 12.51 -18.31
C GLU A 435 -33.17 13.20 -17.44
N ASP A 436 -34.46 13.02 -17.74
CA ASP A 436 -35.56 13.58 -16.95
C ASP A 436 -35.58 13.04 -15.52
N LEU A 437 -35.32 11.74 -15.35
CA LEU A 437 -35.21 11.10 -14.04
C LEU A 437 -34.09 11.75 -13.21
N MET A 438 -32.91 11.98 -13.79
CA MET A 438 -31.79 12.63 -13.09
C MET A 438 -32.10 14.09 -12.80
N ARG A 439 -32.69 14.84 -13.73
CA ARG A 439 -33.08 16.25 -13.51
C ARG A 439 -34.06 16.41 -12.34
N LYS A 440 -34.99 15.46 -12.16
CA LYS A 440 -35.90 15.44 -11.00
C LYS A 440 -35.16 15.30 -9.66
N GLN A 441 -34.05 14.57 -9.61
CA GLN A 441 -33.26 14.40 -8.39
C GLN A 441 -32.42 15.62 -8.03
N LEU A 442 -32.12 16.50 -9.00
CA LEU A 442 -31.27 17.68 -8.80
C LEU A 442 -32.06 18.93 -8.35
N HIS A 443 -33.33 18.80 -7.97
CA HIS A 443 -34.15 19.95 -7.62
C HIS A 443 -33.59 20.70 -6.40
N GLY A 444 -33.33 22.00 -6.55
CA GLY A 444 -32.74 22.84 -5.50
C GLY A 444 -31.21 22.77 -5.38
N VAL A 445 -30.52 22.01 -6.24
CA VAL A 445 -29.05 21.90 -6.25
C VAL A 445 -28.48 22.64 -7.47
N THR A 446 -27.73 23.71 -7.23
CA THR A 446 -27.26 24.61 -8.31
C THR A 446 -25.76 24.54 -8.58
N THR A 447 -24.94 24.05 -7.65
CA THR A 447 -23.48 24.16 -7.72
C THR A 447 -22.84 22.81 -7.41
N GLY A 448 -22.06 22.27 -8.36
CA GLY A 448 -21.51 20.92 -8.25
C GLY A 448 -21.30 20.20 -9.58
N ILE A 449 -21.18 18.87 -9.49
CA ILE A 449 -20.96 17.97 -10.62
C ILE A 449 -21.69 16.63 -10.40
N LEU A 450 -22.23 16.08 -11.48
CA LEU A 450 -22.80 14.74 -11.56
C LEU A 450 -21.92 13.86 -12.46
N ILE A 451 -21.30 12.84 -11.89
CA ILE A 451 -20.31 11.99 -12.55
C ILE A 451 -20.91 10.62 -12.88
N PHE A 452 -21.27 10.43 -14.15
CA PHE A 452 -21.80 9.20 -14.71
C PHE A 452 -20.72 8.16 -14.96
N SER A 453 -21.03 6.93 -14.58
CA SER A 453 -20.35 5.72 -15.01
C SER A 453 -21.40 4.70 -15.46
N ARG A 454 -21.03 3.80 -16.38
CA ARG A 454 -21.87 2.64 -16.67
C ARG A 454 -21.93 1.67 -15.49
N SER A 455 -20.89 1.66 -14.65
CA SER A 455 -20.79 0.84 -13.46
C SER A 455 -19.66 1.38 -12.60
N TRP A 456 -20.00 2.15 -11.57
CA TRP A 456 -19.02 2.64 -10.60
C TRP A 456 -18.35 1.45 -9.89
N ALA A 457 -19.07 0.35 -9.71
CA ALA A 457 -18.52 -0.92 -9.21
C ALA A 457 -17.33 -1.38 -10.06
N THR A 458 -17.48 -1.43 -11.38
CA THR A 458 -16.41 -1.87 -12.29
C THR A 458 -15.22 -0.91 -12.27
N ASP A 459 -15.48 0.39 -12.29
CA ASP A 459 -14.42 1.41 -12.34
C ASP A 459 -13.57 1.45 -11.06
N ILE A 460 -14.14 1.01 -9.92
CA ILE A 460 -13.40 0.83 -8.66
C ILE A 460 -12.92 -0.61 -8.42
N GLY A 461 -13.00 -1.50 -9.41
CA GLY A 461 -12.45 -2.85 -9.35
C GLY A 461 -13.35 -3.91 -8.70
N LEU A 462 -14.63 -3.61 -8.45
CA LEU A 462 -15.64 -4.58 -8.06
C LEU A 462 -16.30 -5.23 -9.29
N LYS A 463 -16.98 -6.35 -9.07
CA LYS A 463 -17.78 -6.99 -10.12
C LYS A 463 -18.99 -6.12 -10.47
N ASN A 464 -19.31 -6.04 -11.75
CA ASN A 464 -20.49 -5.34 -12.23
C ASN A 464 -21.78 -5.97 -11.67
N ASN A 465 -22.89 -5.24 -11.64
CA ASN A 465 -24.21 -5.83 -11.44
C ASN A 465 -24.98 -5.73 -12.77
N PRO A 466 -25.44 -6.86 -13.36
CA PRO A 466 -26.10 -6.85 -14.67
C PRO A 466 -27.45 -6.10 -14.70
N ASP A 467 -28.08 -5.88 -13.54
CA ASP A 467 -29.37 -5.19 -13.43
C ASP A 467 -29.23 -3.67 -13.36
N VAL A 468 -28.01 -3.18 -13.15
CA VAL A 468 -27.68 -1.76 -13.11
C VAL A 468 -27.52 -1.22 -14.54
N VAL A 469 -28.29 -0.18 -14.84
CA VAL A 469 -28.25 0.57 -16.11
C VAL A 469 -27.02 1.47 -16.14
N CYS A 470 -26.86 2.27 -15.08
CA CYS A 470 -25.73 3.16 -14.88
C CYS A 470 -25.69 3.62 -13.42
N ASP A 471 -24.55 4.14 -13.01
CA ASP A 471 -24.36 4.82 -11.73
C ASP A 471 -24.00 6.30 -11.96
N ALA A 472 -24.45 7.20 -11.09
CA ALA A 472 -24.10 8.61 -11.13
C ALA A 472 -23.75 9.13 -9.73
N LEU A 473 -22.55 9.66 -9.57
CA LEU A 473 -22.07 10.24 -8.30
C LEU A 473 -22.30 11.75 -8.31
N LEU A 474 -23.17 12.24 -7.42
CA LEU A 474 -23.38 13.65 -7.16
C LEU A 474 -22.39 14.16 -6.12
N VAL A 475 -21.66 15.22 -6.50
CA VAL A 475 -20.77 15.98 -5.63
C VAL A 475 -21.17 17.45 -5.75
N ALA A 476 -21.84 17.97 -4.72
CA ALA A 476 -22.43 19.30 -4.76
C ALA A 476 -22.20 20.08 -3.46
N ASP A 477 -22.24 21.41 -3.58
CA ASP A 477 -22.03 22.32 -2.45
C ASP A 477 -23.22 22.26 -1.48
N ASN A 478 -22.93 22.23 -0.19
CA ASN A 478 -23.89 22.10 0.91
C ASN A 478 -24.80 20.86 0.80
N GLN A 479 -24.31 19.81 0.15
CA GLN A 479 -24.99 18.51 0.04
C GLN A 479 -24.08 17.36 0.48
N TYR A 480 -24.70 16.23 0.84
CA TYR A 480 -23.97 14.98 1.00
C TYR A 480 -23.59 14.42 -0.38
N PRO A 481 -22.46 13.70 -0.52
CA PRO A 481 -22.20 12.93 -1.74
C PRO A 481 -23.24 11.82 -1.87
N VAL A 482 -23.87 11.72 -3.04
CA VAL A 482 -24.91 10.71 -3.31
C VAL A 482 -24.49 9.87 -4.51
N LEU A 483 -24.48 8.55 -4.36
CA LEU A 483 -24.32 7.61 -5.47
C LEU A 483 -25.69 7.11 -5.90
N PHE A 484 -26.19 7.65 -7.02
CA PHE A 484 -27.39 7.15 -7.66
C PHE A 484 -27.06 5.88 -8.45
N THR A 485 -27.74 4.79 -8.17
CA THR A 485 -27.69 3.55 -8.94
C THR A 485 -29.02 3.38 -9.66
N VAL A 486 -29.00 3.49 -10.98
CA VAL A 486 -30.20 3.40 -11.81
C VAL A 486 -30.38 1.96 -12.27
N VAL A 487 -31.58 1.41 -12.05
CA VAL A 487 -31.94 0.03 -12.40
C VAL A 487 -33.17 0.00 -13.29
N ARG A 488 -33.34 -1.09 -14.05
CA ARG A 488 -34.54 -1.32 -14.85
C ARG A 488 -35.73 -1.70 -13.99
N ASP A 489 -35.50 -2.60 -13.04
CA ASP A 489 -36.49 -3.14 -12.11
C ASP A 489 -35.84 -3.30 -10.73
N THR A 490 -36.49 -2.76 -9.70
CA THR A 490 -36.01 -2.81 -8.32
C THR A 490 -36.16 -4.19 -7.68
N SER A 491 -37.04 -5.04 -8.24
CA SER A 491 -37.25 -6.41 -7.76
C SER A 491 -36.11 -7.39 -8.13
N CYS A 492 -35.31 -7.05 -9.15
CA CYS A 492 -34.20 -7.90 -9.63
C CYS A 492 -32.89 -7.69 -8.88
N VAL A 493 -32.77 -6.61 -8.10
CA VAL A 493 -31.48 -6.24 -7.51
C VAL A 493 -31.23 -7.06 -6.24
N THR A 494 -30.18 -7.89 -6.27
CA THR A 494 -29.70 -8.57 -5.06
C THR A 494 -29.48 -7.56 -3.93
N SER A 495 -30.21 -7.72 -2.83
CA SER A 495 -30.19 -6.79 -1.69
C SER A 495 -28.76 -6.49 -1.23
N GLY A 496 -28.27 -5.27 -1.46
CA GLY A 496 -27.01 -4.79 -0.89
C GLY A 496 -25.89 -4.40 -1.88
N THR A 497 -25.94 -4.80 -3.16
CA THR A 497 -24.81 -4.57 -4.09
C THR A 497 -24.47 -3.09 -4.30
N TRP A 498 -25.48 -2.22 -4.41
CA TRP A 498 -25.26 -0.78 -4.56
C TRP A 498 -24.70 -0.12 -3.29
N ARG A 499 -25.05 -0.66 -2.11
CA ARG A 499 -24.47 -0.25 -0.82
C ARG A 499 -22.99 -0.68 -0.73
N GLU A 500 -22.65 -1.85 -1.25
CA GLU A 500 -21.26 -2.31 -1.35
C GLU A 500 -20.45 -1.38 -2.26
N THR A 501 -20.99 -0.96 -3.41
CA THR A 501 -20.32 0.00 -4.29
C THR A 501 -20.07 1.33 -3.59
N ALA A 502 -21.08 1.92 -2.94
CA ALA A 502 -20.92 3.16 -2.19
C ALA A 502 -19.89 3.02 -1.05
N ARG A 503 -19.93 1.91 -0.31
CA ARG A 503 -18.98 1.62 0.78
C ARG A 503 -17.56 1.48 0.26
N ALA A 504 -17.36 0.72 -0.82
CA ALA A 504 -16.05 0.54 -1.44
C ALA A 504 -15.52 1.85 -2.03
N LEU A 505 -16.37 2.67 -2.66
CA LEU A 505 -16.00 3.97 -3.18
C LEU A 505 -15.53 4.89 -2.05
N LYS A 506 -16.29 4.97 -0.94
CA LYS A 506 -15.89 5.72 0.26
C LYS A 506 -14.56 5.23 0.81
N GLN A 507 -14.37 3.91 0.92
CA GLN A 507 -13.11 3.35 1.42
C GLN A 507 -11.93 3.65 0.49
N LYS A 508 -12.10 3.62 -0.82
CA LYS A 508 -11.06 3.98 -1.79
C LYS A 508 -10.74 5.47 -1.79
N LEU A 509 -11.73 6.34 -1.65
CA LEU A 509 -11.50 7.79 -1.52
C LEU A 509 -10.56 8.10 -0.34
N VAL A 510 -10.70 7.37 0.77
CA VAL A 510 -9.85 7.55 1.95
C VAL A 510 -8.52 6.81 1.81
N ASN A 511 -8.55 5.51 1.51
CA ASN A 511 -7.37 4.63 1.58
C ASN A 511 -6.51 4.64 0.31
N ASP A 512 -7.06 4.96 -0.86
CA ASP A 512 -6.30 5.06 -2.11
C ASP A 512 -6.11 6.54 -2.48
N GLY A 513 -7.19 7.33 -2.40
CA GLY A 513 -7.21 8.75 -2.76
C GLY A 513 -6.72 9.72 -1.68
N GLY A 514 -6.59 9.26 -0.43
CA GLY A 514 -6.04 10.04 0.67
C GLY A 514 -6.92 11.15 1.21
N TYR A 515 -8.24 11.09 0.99
CA TYR A 515 -9.17 12.06 1.57
C TYR A 515 -9.26 11.89 3.10
N THR A 516 -8.85 12.92 3.84
CA THR A 516 -8.76 12.88 5.32
C THR A 516 -9.96 13.46 6.03
N SER A 517 -10.75 14.33 5.38
CA SER A 517 -11.95 14.94 5.99
C SER A 517 -13.10 13.95 6.19
N ARG A 518 -14.15 14.36 6.91
CA ARG A 518 -15.37 13.55 7.06
C ARG A 518 -15.99 13.32 5.69
N VAL A 519 -16.27 12.06 5.36
CA VAL A 519 -16.85 11.66 4.08
C VAL A 519 -17.80 10.50 4.27
N CYS A 520 -18.93 10.59 3.60
CA CYS A 520 -19.88 9.51 3.37
C CYS A 520 -20.20 9.47 1.87
N VAL A 521 -20.77 8.36 1.41
CA VAL A 521 -21.37 8.25 0.08
C VAL A 521 -22.74 7.64 0.29
N ILE A 522 -23.81 8.42 0.12
CA ILE A 522 -25.17 7.96 0.36
C ILE A 522 -25.63 7.16 -0.87
N PRO A 523 -25.93 5.86 -0.73
CA PRO A 523 -26.41 5.07 -1.85
C PRO A 523 -27.91 5.32 -2.07
N GLN A 524 -28.32 5.66 -3.28
CA GLN A 524 -29.72 5.83 -3.64
C GLN A 524 -30.05 5.04 -4.90
N ILE A 525 -31.12 4.24 -4.84
CA ILE A 525 -31.56 3.44 -5.99
C ILE A 525 -32.70 4.14 -6.72
N LEU A 526 -32.62 4.18 -8.05
CA LEU A 526 -33.62 4.83 -8.91
C LEU A 526 -34.10 3.84 -9.98
N GLN A 527 -35.39 3.88 -10.30
CA GLN A 527 -35.99 3.03 -11.34
C GLN A 527 -36.25 3.85 -12.59
N LEU A 528 -35.81 3.34 -13.75
CA LEU A 528 -35.89 4.06 -15.02
C LEU A 528 -37.32 4.18 -15.57
N ASN A 529 -38.20 3.21 -15.29
CA ASN A 529 -39.59 3.17 -15.78
C ASN A 529 -40.57 2.81 -14.65
N GLY A 530 -41.14 3.81 -13.97
CA GLY A 530 -42.38 3.62 -13.21
C GLY A 530 -43.58 3.77 -14.15
N THR A 531 -44.34 2.70 -14.37
CA THR A 531 -45.67 2.78 -14.98
C THR A 531 -46.53 3.80 -14.24
N LYS A 532 -47.36 4.52 -15.01
CA LYS A 532 -48.46 5.34 -14.51
C LYS A 532 -49.26 4.54 -13.46
N ASP A 533 -49.67 5.23 -12.39
CA ASP A 533 -50.47 4.76 -11.24
C ASP A 533 -49.71 4.20 -10.04
N GLN A 534 -49.15 5.11 -9.22
CA GLN A 534 -49.01 4.85 -7.78
C GLN A 534 -50.39 5.03 -7.12
N ARG A 535 -51.21 3.99 -7.14
CA ARG A 535 -52.30 3.78 -6.17
C ARG A 535 -51.97 2.55 -5.33
N GLU A 536 -51.91 2.79 -4.02
CA GLU A 536 -52.08 1.84 -2.91
C GLU A 536 -51.85 0.35 -3.23
N VAL A 537 -50.63 -0.12 -2.99
CA VAL A 537 -50.36 -1.55 -2.78
C VAL A 537 -49.62 -1.69 -1.45
N ALA A 538 -50.04 -2.67 -0.65
CA ALA A 538 -49.82 -2.82 0.78
C ALA A 538 -48.35 -2.72 1.25
N GLU A 539 -48.21 -2.13 2.43
CA GLU A 539 -47.01 -1.57 3.07
C GLU A 539 -45.84 -2.51 3.45
N ASN A 540 -45.78 -3.76 2.99
CA ASN A 540 -44.91 -4.73 3.67
C ASN A 540 -43.67 -5.27 2.94
N ASP A 541 -43.40 -4.99 1.65
CA ASP A 541 -42.22 -5.62 1.00
C ASP A 541 -41.51 -4.79 -0.11
N VAL A 542 -41.64 -3.46 -0.14
CA VAL A 542 -40.90 -2.60 -1.11
C VAL A 542 -39.98 -1.64 -0.36
N PRO A 543 -38.67 -1.52 -0.70
CA PRO A 543 -37.82 -0.48 -0.15
C PRO A 543 -38.38 0.89 -0.56
N ARG A 544 -38.78 1.72 0.41
CA ARG A 544 -39.21 3.10 0.19
C ARG A 544 -38.25 3.80 -0.77
N GLN A 545 -38.76 4.35 -1.87
CA GLN A 545 -38.06 5.37 -2.65
C GLN A 545 -37.91 6.60 -1.75
N GLU A 546 -36.81 6.67 -1.02
CA GLU A 546 -36.40 7.88 -0.32
C GLU A 546 -36.06 8.91 -1.40
N THR A 547 -37.00 9.81 -1.68
CA THR A 547 -36.74 11.04 -2.41
C THR A 547 -35.73 11.87 -1.62
N LEU A 548 -34.87 12.62 -2.33
CA LEU A 548 -33.82 13.50 -1.77
C LEU A 548 -34.33 14.50 -0.68
N HIS A 549 -35.65 14.69 -0.57
CA HIS A 549 -36.32 15.65 0.28
C HIS A 549 -36.95 15.08 1.57
N ASP A 550 -36.92 13.76 1.81
CA ASP A 550 -37.36 13.23 3.10
C ASP A 550 -36.29 13.52 4.16
N SER A 551 -36.66 14.41 5.08
CA SER A 551 -35.77 15.29 5.81
C SER A 551 -35.13 14.63 7.05
N THR A 552 -34.36 13.56 6.87
CA THR A 552 -33.34 13.13 7.85
C THR A 552 -32.35 12.18 7.17
N SER A 553 -31.29 12.73 6.55
CA SER A 553 -30.11 11.94 6.19
C SER A 553 -29.61 11.18 7.42
N PRO A 554 -29.23 9.89 7.30
CA PRO A 554 -28.75 9.12 8.45
C PRO A 554 -27.38 9.61 8.95
N TYR A 555 -26.71 10.52 8.23
CA TYR A 555 -25.39 11.07 8.57
C TYR A 555 -25.47 12.45 9.25
N PRO A 556 -24.56 12.76 10.21
CA PRO A 556 -24.47 14.09 10.80
C PRO A 556 -24.21 15.20 9.78
N LYS A 557 -24.68 16.43 10.06
CA LYS A 557 -24.45 17.60 9.19
C LYS A 557 -22.97 17.90 8.92
N SER A 558 -22.06 17.42 9.77
CA SER A 558 -20.61 17.57 9.60
C SER A 558 -20.01 16.74 8.45
N TYR A 559 -20.82 15.93 7.76
CA TYR A 559 -20.44 15.17 6.56
C TYR A 559 -20.91 15.82 5.25
N ILE A 560 -21.61 16.97 5.34
CA ILE A 560 -22.01 17.76 4.18
C ILE A 560 -20.75 18.38 3.55
N LEU A 561 -20.60 18.27 2.24
CA LEU A 561 -19.48 18.88 1.53
C LEU A 561 -19.71 20.39 1.38
N THR A 562 -18.66 21.17 1.63
CA THR A 562 -18.61 22.59 1.29
C THR A 562 -17.79 22.82 0.02
N SER A 563 -17.90 24.01 -0.55
CA SER A 563 -17.10 24.46 -1.68
C SER A 563 -15.58 24.33 -1.45
N ARG A 564 -15.13 24.31 -0.20
CA ARG A 564 -13.71 24.08 0.16
C ARG A 564 -13.32 22.60 0.10
N ASP A 565 -14.27 21.70 0.37
CA ASP A 565 -14.04 20.26 0.42
C ASP A 565 -14.09 19.62 -0.98
N ILE A 566 -14.95 20.13 -1.86
CA ILE A 566 -15.20 19.57 -3.20
C ILE A 566 -13.91 19.37 -4.02
N PRO A 567 -12.99 20.34 -4.13
CA PRO A 567 -11.75 20.14 -4.89
C PRO A 567 -10.85 19.05 -4.29
N ALA A 568 -10.82 18.90 -2.96
CA ALA A 568 -10.05 17.84 -2.31
C ALA A 568 -10.71 16.46 -2.53
N PHE A 569 -12.04 16.39 -2.45
CA PHE A 569 -12.81 15.19 -2.73
C PHE A 569 -12.60 14.71 -4.18
N LEU A 570 -12.74 15.62 -5.15
CA LEU A 570 -12.60 15.28 -6.57
C LEU A 570 -11.15 14.91 -6.93
N ARG A 571 -10.15 15.53 -6.30
CA ARG A 571 -8.74 15.12 -6.47
C ARG A 571 -8.49 13.71 -5.94
N ALA A 572 -9.04 13.37 -4.77
CA ALA A 572 -8.98 12.00 -4.26
C ALA A 572 -9.67 11.02 -5.23
N LEU A 573 -10.81 11.40 -5.81
CA LEU A 573 -11.52 10.58 -6.80
C LEU A 573 -10.70 10.37 -8.08
N VAL A 574 -10.00 11.39 -8.57
CA VAL A 574 -9.08 11.27 -9.72
C VAL A 574 -7.98 10.26 -9.43
N ILE A 575 -7.37 10.31 -8.24
CA ILE A 575 -6.34 9.34 -7.83
C ILE A 575 -6.90 7.91 -7.80
N VAL A 576 -8.12 7.72 -7.27
CA VAL A 576 -8.79 6.41 -7.24
C VAL A 576 -8.99 5.85 -8.65
N VAL A 577 -9.47 6.67 -9.58
CA VAL A 577 -9.86 6.22 -10.93
C VAL A 577 -8.66 6.09 -11.87
N LEU A 578 -7.68 6.99 -11.79
CA LEU A 578 -6.50 7.00 -12.67
C LEU A 578 -5.31 6.24 -12.09
N GLY A 579 -5.36 5.87 -10.80
CA GLY A 579 -4.27 5.21 -10.10
C GLY A 579 -3.94 3.82 -10.65
N PHE A 580 -2.65 3.57 -10.87
CA PHE A 580 -2.14 2.25 -11.16
C PHE A 580 -0.79 2.00 -10.49
N LYS A 581 -0.50 0.73 -10.20
CA LYS A 581 0.77 0.33 -9.61
C LYS A 581 1.94 0.63 -10.53
N SER A 582 2.86 1.47 -10.05
CA SER A 582 4.07 1.86 -10.77
C SER A 582 5.06 0.69 -10.83
N TYR A 583 5.74 0.53 -11.97
CA TYR A 583 6.88 -0.40 -12.10
C TYR A 583 8.07 -0.01 -11.21
N LEU A 584 8.14 1.25 -10.76
CA LEU A 584 9.14 1.74 -9.80
C LEU A 584 8.89 1.27 -8.36
N SER A 585 7.72 0.68 -8.08
CA SER A 585 7.41 0.14 -6.75
C SER A 585 8.46 -0.88 -6.29
N ASP A 586 8.89 -1.73 -7.22
CA ASP A 586 9.87 -2.76 -6.92
C ASP A 586 11.25 -2.14 -6.65
N HIS A 587 11.60 -1.03 -7.32
CA HIS A 587 12.86 -0.29 -7.16
C HIS A 587 12.99 0.36 -5.78
N LEU A 588 11.96 1.07 -5.34
CA LEU A 588 11.98 1.79 -4.06
C LEU A 588 11.68 0.89 -2.85
N GLY A 589 11.35 -0.39 -3.09
CA GLY A 589 10.99 -1.34 -2.04
C GLY A 589 9.69 -0.97 -1.33
N CYS A 590 8.90 -0.06 -1.92
CA CYS A 590 7.63 0.42 -1.42
C CYS A 590 6.63 0.51 -2.57
N GLU A 591 5.36 0.22 -2.29
CA GLU A 591 4.33 0.29 -3.31
C GLU A 591 3.98 1.75 -3.63
N ILE A 592 4.11 2.12 -4.90
CA ILE A 592 3.88 3.47 -5.42
C ILE A 592 2.85 3.41 -6.55
N PHE A 593 1.96 4.39 -6.60
CA PHE A 593 1.04 4.56 -7.71
C PHE A 593 1.44 5.72 -8.62
N ASN A 594 1.18 5.54 -9.93
CA ASN A 594 1.23 6.58 -10.95
C ASN A 594 -0.18 6.85 -11.47
N LEU A 595 -0.37 7.98 -12.15
CA LEU A 595 -1.62 8.36 -12.79
C LEU A 595 -1.58 8.06 -14.30
N LEU A 596 -2.68 7.53 -14.83
CA LEU A 596 -2.89 7.37 -16.27
C LEU A 596 -3.00 8.73 -16.97
N THR A 597 -2.64 8.78 -18.26
CA THR A 597 -2.94 9.95 -19.10
C THR A 597 -4.42 10.00 -19.47
N LEU A 598 -4.91 11.18 -19.84
CA LEU A 598 -6.30 11.36 -20.30
C LEU A 598 -6.67 10.38 -21.43
N LYS A 599 -5.80 10.23 -22.44
CA LYS A 599 -6.07 9.32 -23.57
C LYS A 599 -6.11 7.85 -23.15
N GLN A 600 -5.26 7.43 -22.21
CA GLN A 600 -5.30 6.08 -21.64
C GLN A 600 -6.60 5.85 -20.86
N TYR A 601 -7.04 6.84 -20.08
CA TYR A 601 -8.29 6.78 -19.34
C TYR A 601 -9.52 6.73 -20.26
N GLU A 602 -9.57 7.60 -21.28
CA GLU A 602 -10.63 7.59 -22.31
C GLU A 602 -10.78 6.20 -22.95
N LEU A 603 -9.65 5.56 -23.28
CA LEU A 603 -9.66 4.23 -23.87
C LEU A 603 -10.24 3.18 -22.91
N LEU A 604 -9.89 3.25 -21.62
CA LEU A 604 -10.45 2.38 -20.58
C LEU A 604 -11.92 2.69 -20.27
N SER A 605 -12.38 3.92 -20.52
CA SER A 605 -13.77 4.34 -20.28
C SER A 605 -14.77 3.82 -21.32
N LYS A 606 -14.29 3.30 -22.47
CA LYS A 606 -15.15 2.81 -23.56
C LYS A 606 -16.09 1.69 -23.11
N ASN A 607 -17.29 1.67 -23.68
CA ASN A 607 -18.28 0.62 -23.43
C ASN A 607 -17.84 -0.71 -24.05
N LEU A 608 -17.44 -1.66 -23.20
CA LEU A 608 -16.99 -2.99 -23.61
C LEU A 608 -18.09 -3.86 -24.25
N HIS A 609 -19.38 -3.55 -24.05
CA HIS A 609 -20.47 -4.24 -24.73
C HIS A 609 -20.58 -3.83 -26.20
N LYS A 610 -20.26 -2.58 -26.53
CA LYS A 610 -20.24 -2.02 -27.89
C LYS A 610 -18.89 -2.26 -28.58
N VAL A 611 -17.79 -1.97 -27.87
CA VAL A 611 -16.42 -2.05 -28.41
C VAL A 611 -15.81 -3.43 -28.17
N ARG A 612 -16.35 -4.42 -28.88
CA ARG A 612 -15.88 -5.82 -28.79
C ARG A 612 -14.53 -6.04 -29.46
N LYS A 613 -14.19 -5.24 -30.46
CA LYS A 613 -12.92 -5.31 -31.21
C LYS A 613 -12.26 -3.94 -31.23
N LEU A 614 -10.98 -3.85 -30.89
CA LEU A 614 -10.22 -2.61 -30.95
C LEU A 614 -8.73 -2.86 -31.23
N PHE A 615 -8.14 -2.07 -32.11
CA PHE A 615 -6.69 -1.99 -32.27
C PHE A 615 -6.17 -0.75 -31.57
N VAL A 616 -5.15 -0.91 -30.73
CA VAL A 616 -4.51 0.19 -30.01
C VAL A 616 -3.09 0.32 -30.53
N LEU A 617 -2.87 1.31 -31.38
CA LEU A 617 -1.55 1.62 -31.92
C LEU A 617 -0.91 2.64 -30.98
N GLY A 618 0.27 2.33 -30.45
CA GLY A 618 0.95 3.25 -29.55
C GLY A 618 2.44 3.31 -29.80
N LEU A 619 3.01 4.51 -29.73
CA LEU A 619 4.46 4.71 -29.82
C LEU A 619 5.20 4.01 -28.67
N PRO A 620 6.52 3.81 -28.82
CA PRO A 620 7.37 3.38 -27.72
C PRO A 620 7.18 4.29 -26.49
N GLY A 621 7.09 3.72 -25.30
CA GLY A 621 6.99 4.51 -24.07
C GLY A 621 5.61 5.11 -23.74
N THR A 622 4.57 4.81 -24.52
CA THR A 622 3.20 5.35 -24.31
C THR A 622 2.35 4.58 -23.29
N GLY A 623 2.88 3.50 -22.71
CA GLY A 623 2.17 2.76 -21.66
C GLY A 623 1.22 1.64 -22.13
N LYS A 624 1.32 1.16 -23.38
CA LYS A 624 0.44 0.13 -23.96
C LYS A 624 0.15 -1.07 -23.04
N THR A 625 1.19 -1.72 -22.52
CA THR A 625 1.05 -2.89 -21.62
C THR A 625 0.29 -2.57 -20.33
N ILE A 626 0.41 -1.35 -19.78
CA ILE A 626 -0.38 -0.93 -18.59
C ILE A 626 -1.86 -0.91 -18.95
N VAL A 627 -2.19 -0.34 -20.11
CA VAL A 627 -3.56 -0.28 -20.62
C VAL A 627 -4.10 -1.70 -20.90
N ALA A 628 -3.27 -2.59 -21.45
CA ALA A 628 -3.62 -3.99 -21.67
C ALA A 628 -3.95 -4.74 -20.35
N LEU A 629 -3.18 -4.48 -19.28
CA LEU A 629 -3.46 -5.07 -17.97
C LEU A 629 -4.73 -4.50 -17.32
N LYS A 630 -4.94 -3.19 -17.41
CA LYS A 630 -6.16 -2.54 -16.90
C LYS A 630 -7.41 -3.00 -17.65
N ILE A 631 -7.32 -3.24 -18.95
CA ILE A 631 -8.48 -3.76 -19.68
C ILE A 631 -8.80 -5.21 -19.31
N ILE A 632 -7.80 -6.06 -19.02
CA ILE A 632 -8.03 -7.42 -18.52
C ILE A 632 -8.84 -7.38 -17.22
N GLU A 633 -8.44 -6.52 -16.28
CA GLU A 633 -9.16 -6.31 -15.02
C GLU A 633 -10.60 -5.84 -15.27
N LYS A 634 -10.78 -4.87 -16.16
CA LYS A 634 -12.11 -4.36 -16.53
C LYS A 634 -13.00 -5.42 -17.18
N ILE A 635 -12.47 -6.24 -18.09
CA ILE A 635 -13.18 -7.35 -18.73
C ILE A 635 -13.64 -8.35 -17.66
N LYS A 636 -12.73 -8.75 -16.77
CA LYS A 636 -13.02 -9.69 -15.67
C LYS A 636 -14.20 -9.22 -14.83
N ASN A 637 -14.19 -7.94 -14.47
CA ASN A 637 -15.20 -7.34 -13.61
C ASN A 637 -16.53 -7.09 -14.32
N THR A 638 -16.49 -6.72 -15.61
CA THR A 638 -17.70 -6.45 -16.41
C THR A 638 -18.47 -7.72 -16.76
N PHE A 639 -17.76 -8.80 -17.12
CA PHE A 639 -18.36 -10.05 -17.62
C PHE A 639 -18.31 -11.21 -16.60
N HIS A 640 -17.91 -10.93 -15.36
CA HIS A 640 -17.79 -11.92 -14.28
C HIS A 640 -16.90 -13.12 -14.62
N CYS A 641 -15.84 -12.88 -15.38
CA CYS A 641 -15.00 -13.96 -15.89
C CYS A 641 -14.09 -14.58 -14.83
N SER A 642 -13.88 -15.89 -14.96
CA SER A 642 -12.74 -16.56 -14.33
C SER A 642 -11.45 -16.24 -15.07
N ALA A 643 -10.29 -16.53 -14.46
CA ALA A 643 -9.00 -16.28 -15.10
C ALA A 643 -8.80 -17.11 -16.39
N GLU A 644 -9.47 -18.26 -16.52
CA GLU A 644 -9.36 -19.15 -17.69
C GLU A 644 -10.16 -18.65 -18.90
N GLU A 645 -11.12 -17.75 -18.69
CA GLU A 645 -11.97 -17.20 -19.74
C GLU A 645 -11.35 -15.99 -20.45
N ILE A 646 -10.28 -15.42 -19.89
CA ILE A 646 -9.53 -14.30 -20.46
C ILE A 646 -8.13 -14.79 -20.84
N LEU A 647 -7.79 -14.66 -22.11
CA LEU A 647 -6.50 -15.04 -22.65
C LEU A 647 -5.67 -13.81 -23.00
N TYR A 648 -4.48 -13.72 -22.40
CA TYR A 648 -3.44 -12.78 -22.77
C TYR A 648 -2.40 -13.47 -23.66
N ILE A 649 -2.11 -12.88 -24.82
CA ILE A 649 -1.14 -13.43 -25.78
C ILE A 649 -0.03 -12.39 -25.97
N CYS A 650 1.22 -12.82 -25.83
CA CYS A 650 2.40 -12.03 -26.18
C CYS A 650 3.43 -12.90 -26.90
N GLU A 651 4.52 -12.34 -27.41
CA GLU A 651 5.62 -13.13 -27.99
C GLU A 651 6.59 -13.60 -26.88
N ASN A 652 6.82 -12.74 -25.87
CA ASN A 652 7.93 -12.89 -24.92
C ASN A 652 7.55 -13.68 -23.66
N GLN A 653 8.35 -14.69 -23.35
CA GLN A 653 8.19 -15.55 -22.16
C GLN A 653 8.30 -14.79 -20.83
N PRO A 654 9.25 -13.85 -20.62
CA PRO A 654 9.34 -13.10 -19.37
C PRO A 654 8.08 -12.26 -19.12
N LEU A 655 7.60 -11.55 -20.14
CA LEU A 655 6.37 -10.76 -20.06
C LEU A 655 5.17 -11.65 -19.70
N ARG A 656 5.03 -12.80 -20.35
CA ARG A 656 4.00 -13.80 -20.01
C ARG A 656 4.05 -14.20 -18.52
N ASN A 657 5.23 -14.43 -17.97
CA ASN A 657 5.39 -14.83 -16.56
C ASN A 657 4.91 -13.73 -15.60
N ILE A 658 5.19 -12.46 -15.91
CA ILE A 658 4.70 -11.30 -15.12
C ILE A 658 3.17 -11.23 -15.16
N VAL A 659 2.57 -11.46 -16.34
CA VAL A 659 1.12 -11.32 -16.54
C VAL A 659 0.32 -12.52 -16.00
N LYS A 660 0.92 -13.72 -15.92
CA LYS A 660 0.24 -14.95 -15.46
C LYS A 660 -0.43 -14.80 -14.09
N ASN A 661 0.11 -13.96 -13.22
CA ASN A 661 -0.43 -13.73 -11.86
C ASN A 661 -1.41 -12.54 -11.79
N LYS A 662 -1.88 -12.02 -12.93
CA LYS A 662 -2.77 -10.84 -13.03
C LYS A 662 -4.22 -11.18 -13.37
N GLY A 663 -4.65 -12.41 -13.05
CA GLY A 663 -6.07 -12.80 -13.14
C GLY A 663 -6.54 -13.18 -14.55
N CYS A 664 -5.63 -13.61 -15.43
CA CYS A 664 -5.93 -14.16 -16.76
C CYS A 664 -4.99 -15.32 -17.09
N HIS A 665 -5.34 -16.12 -18.10
CA HIS A 665 -4.44 -17.11 -18.67
C HIS A 665 -3.48 -16.41 -19.65
N ALA A 666 -2.17 -16.47 -19.39
CA ALA A 666 -1.15 -15.84 -20.23
C ALA A 666 -0.32 -16.87 -20.99
N VAL A 667 -0.19 -16.72 -22.31
CA VAL A 667 0.56 -17.64 -23.18
C VAL A 667 1.44 -16.89 -24.18
N THR A 668 2.48 -17.55 -24.68
CA THR A 668 3.19 -17.06 -25.87
C THR A 668 2.39 -17.41 -27.13
N ARG A 669 2.57 -16.66 -28.22
CA ARG A 669 1.98 -16.98 -29.54
C ARG A 669 2.26 -18.42 -29.97
N ALA A 670 3.48 -18.91 -29.82
CA ALA A 670 3.85 -20.28 -30.20
C ALA A 670 3.09 -21.34 -29.38
N THR A 671 2.82 -21.08 -28.11
CA THR A 671 1.96 -21.95 -27.27
C THR A 671 0.50 -21.80 -27.66
N PHE A 672 0.05 -20.58 -27.99
CA PHE A 672 -1.31 -20.31 -28.44
C PHE A 672 -1.66 -21.06 -29.73
N LEU A 673 -0.79 -21.08 -30.73
CA LEU A 673 -1.06 -21.77 -32.01
C LEU A 673 -1.10 -23.30 -31.87
N ARG A 674 -0.41 -23.86 -30.87
CA ARG A 674 -0.39 -25.31 -30.61
C ARG A 674 -1.46 -25.78 -29.62
N GLY A 675 -2.03 -24.85 -28.85
CA GLY A 675 -2.96 -25.13 -27.76
C GLY A 675 -4.42 -25.11 -28.20
N SER A 676 -5.28 -25.73 -27.39
CA SER A 676 -6.73 -25.57 -27.49
C SER A 676 -7.25 -24.76 -26.31
N PHE A 677 -8.14 -23.82 -26.60
CA PHE A 677 -8.68 -22.88 -25.62
C PHE A 677 -10.22 -22.93 -25.62
N PRO A 678 -10.83 -24.03 -25.14
CA PRO A 678 -12.28 -24.21 -25.20
C PRO A 678 -13.03 -23.22 -24.31
N HIS A 679 -12.47 -22.87 -23.15
CA HIS A 679 -13.10 -21.99 -22.15
C HIS A 679 -12.85 -20.49 -22.38
N VAL A 680 -11.89 -20.14 -23.25
CA VAL A 680 -11.55 -18.73 -23.51
C VAL A 680 -12.69 -18.04 -24.24
N LYS A 681 -13.13 -16.92 -23.67
CA LYS A 681 -14.14 -16.02 -24.23
C LYS A 681 -13.52 -14.72 -24.75
N HIS A 682 -12.56 -14.16 -24.02
CA HIS A 682 -11.95 -12.86 -24.30
C HIS A 682 -10.46 -13.01 -24.60
N ILE A 683 -9.93 -12.24 -25.54
CA ILE A 683 -8.52 -12.26 -25.93
C ILE A 683 -7.98 -10.83 -25.93
N VAL A 684 -6.86 -10.63 -25.24
CA VAL A 684 -6.04 -9.42 -25.30
C VAL A 684 -4.67 -9.81 -25.83
N VAL A 685 -4.22 -9.13 -26.88
CA VAL A 685 -2.94 -9.41 -27.53
C VAL A 685 -2.03 -8.21 -27.34
N ASP A 686 -0.83 -8.45 -26.81
CA ASP A 686 0.21 -7.42 -26.63
C ASP A 686 1.44 -7.73 -27.49
N GLU A 687 2.15 -6.68 -27.90
CA GLU A 687 3.33 -6.75 -28.77
C GLU A 687 3.07 -7.51 -30.09
N ALA A 688 1.87 -7.37 -30.67
CA ALA A 688 1.43 -8.17 -31.82
C ALA A 688 2.25 -7.94 -33.09
N GLN A 689 2.98 -6.83 -33.21
CA GLN A 689 3.90 -6.60 -34.33
C GLN A 689 5.04 -7.64 -34.39
N ASN A 690 5.36 -8.28 -33.26
CA ASN A 690 6.43 -9.28 -33.19
C ASN A 690 5.94 -10.70 -33.50
N PHE A 691 4.65 -10.87 -33.85
CA PHE A 691 4.06 -12.20 -34.04
C PHE A 691 4.34 -12.74 -35.44
N ARG A 692 5.03 -13.88 -35.51
CA ARG A 692 5.42 -14.50 -36.77
C ARG A 692 4.25 -15.18 -37.49
N ARG A 693 3.92 -14.75 -38.71
CA ARG A 693 2.89 -15.38 -39.57
C ARG A 693 3.31 -16.73 -40.13
N ASP A 694 4.60 -16.93 -40.38
CA ASP A 694 5.16 -18.16 -40.97
C ASP A 694 4.97 -19.40 -40.09
N GLU A 695 4.68 -19.21 -38.80
CA GLU A 695 4.40 -20.30 -37.86
C GLU A 695 2.89 -20.55 -37.66
N GLY A 696 2.01 -19.78 -38.32
CA GLY A 696 0.56 -19.96 -38.28
C GLY A 696 -0.24 -18.65 -38.22
N ASP A 697 -1.48 -18.68 -38.72
CA ASP A 697 -2.39 -17.53 -38.71
C ASP A 697 -3.05 -17.34 -37.33
N TRP A 698 -2.29 -16.72 -36.42
CA TRP A 698 -2.74 -16.43 -35.06
C TRP A 698 -3.98 -15.52 -35.04
N TYR A 699 -4.07 -14.58 -35.99
CA TYR A 699 -5.16 -13.60 -36.04
C TYR A 699 -6.48 -14.29 -36.35
N ARG A 700 -6.51 -15.13 -37.38
CA ARG A 700 -7.69 -15.94 -37.72
C ARG A 700 -8.03 -16.91 -36.59
N HIS A 701 -7.03 -17.51 -35.95
CA HIS A 701 -7.26 -18.40 -34.82
C HIS A 701 -7.91 -17.68 -33.64
N ALA A 702 -7.35 -16.55 -33.20
CA ALA A 702 -7.92 -15.72 -32.13
C ALA A 702 -9.34 -15.22 -32.47
N ARG A 703 -9.55 -14.77 -33.71
CA ARG A 703 -10.86 -14.36 -34.20
C ARG A 703 -11.88 -15.49 -34.18
N SER A 704 -11.48 -16.72 -34.48
CA SER A 704 -12.40 -17.87 -34.45
C SER A 704 -12.90 -18.16 -33.03
N ILE A 705 -12.00 -18.08 -32.03
CA ILE A 705 -12.32 -18.29 -30.62
C ILE A 705 -13.28 -17.20 -30.13
N VAL A 706 -12.96 -15.92 -30.38
CA VAL A 706 -13.78 -14.80 -29.91
C VAL A 706 -15.11 -14.71 -30.65
N LYS A 707 -15.17 -15.06 -31.94
CA LYS A 707 -16.42 -15.07 -32.71
C LYS A 707 -17.40 -16.12 -32.18
N ARG A 708 -16.90 -17.27 -31.72
CA ARG A 708 -17.71 -18.32 -31.09
C ARG A 708 -18.34 -17.86 -29.77
N SER A 709 -17.59 -17.10 -28.96
CA SER A 709 -18.05 -16.64 -27.65
C SER A 709 -18.78 -15.30 -27.66
N GLY A 710 -18.67 -14.52 -28.75
CA GLY A 710 -19.10 -13.12 -28.77
C GLY A 710 -18.28 -12.22 -27.83
N GLY A 711 -17.07 -12.64 -27.46
CA GLY A 711 -16.25 -11.97 -26.46
C GLY A 711 -15.49 -10.75 -26.99
N ILE A 712 -14.45 -10.35 -26.25
CA ILE A 712 -13.65 -9.15 -26.55
C ILE A 712 -12.35 -9.56 -27.22
N PHE A 713 -11.92 -8.77 -28.19
CA PHE A 713 -10.67 -8.94 -28.92
C PHE A 713 -9.95 -7.61 -29.09
N TRP A 714 -9.00 -7.33 -28.21
CA TRP A 714 -8.20 -6.11 -28.26
C TRP A 714 -6.76 -6.44 -28.58
N VAL A 715 -6.16 -5.66 -29.49
CA VAL A 715 -4.80 -5.90 -30.00
C VAL A 715 -3.98 -4.62 -29.85
N PHE A 716 -2.89 -4.71 -29.10
CA PHE A 716 -1.92 -3.63 -28.89
C PHE A 716 -0.74 -3.82 -29.83
N VAL A 717 -0.38 -2.76 -30.56
CA VAL A 717 0.60 -2.83 -31.64
C VAL A 717 1.53 -1.62 -31.64
N ASP A 718 2.80 -1.84 -31.96
CA ASP A 718 3.79 -0.81 -32.22
C ASP A 718 4.68 -1.18 -33.41
N PHE A 719 4.28 -0.77 -34.61
CA PHE A 719 4.99 -1.15 -35.83
C PHE A 719 6.42 -0.58 -35.93
N PHE A 720 6.73 0.51 -35.21
CA PHE A 720 8.10 1.01 -35.15
C PHE A 720 9.04 0.01 -34.45
N GLN A 721 8.50 -0.81 -33.55
CA GLN A 721 9.25 -1.83 -32.81
C GLN A 721 9.20 -3.21 -33.45
N THR A 722 8.96 -3.28 -34.75
CA THR A 722 8.97 -4.56 -35.50
C THR A 722 10.39 -5.12 -35.52
N THR A 723 10.60 -6.29 -34.92
CA THR A 723 11.94 -6.91 -34.81
C THR A 723 12.19 -8.08 -35.77
N TYR A 724 11.18 -8.43 -36.59
CA TYR A 724 11.23 -9.53 -37.56
C TYR A 724 10.85 -9.07 -38.97
N PRO A 725 11.48 -9.65 -40.02
CA PRO A 725 11.22 -9.23 -41.40
C PRO A 725 9.94 -9.87 -41.97
N CYS A 726 9.42 -10.92 -41.33
CA CYS A 726 8.17 -11.54 -41.75
C CYS A 726 6.96 -10.73 -41.28
N GLY A 727 5.90 -10.73 -42.09
CA GLY A 727 4.67 -10.02 -41.75
C GLY A 727 4.06 -10.51 -40.44
N CYS A 728 3.52 -9.58 -39.65
CA CYS A 728 2.99 -9.84 -38.31
C CYS A 728 1.66 -10.64 -38.28
N GLY A 729 1.16 -11.06 -39.43
CA GLY A 729 -0.13 -11.76 -39.57
C GLY A 729 -1.36 -10.87 -39.55
N LEU A 730 -1.20 -9.55 -39.36
CA LEU A 730 -2.28 -8.57 -39.46
C LEU A 730 -2.44 -8.08 -40.90
N ASP A 731 -3.70 -7.90 -41.29
CA ASP A 731 -4.06 -7.19 -42.53
C ASP A 731 -4.37 -5.73 -42.16
N PHE A 732 -3.49 -4.82 -42.59
CA PHE A 732 -3.57 -3.40 -42.24
C PHE A 732 -4.87 -2.74 -42.71
N SER A 733 -5.44 -3.21 -43.83
CA SER A 733 -6.74 -2.71 -44.32
C SER A 733 -7.91 -3.07 -43.39
N LYS A 734 -7.73 -4.09 -42.54
CA LYS A 734 -8.74 -4.60 -41.60
C LYS A 734 -8.50 -4.15 -40.15
N MET A 735 -7.55 -3.24 -39.93
CA MET A 735 -7.23 -2.65 -38.64
C MET A 735 -8.21 -1.53 -38.25
N TYR A 736 -9.50 -1.87 -38.24
CA TYR A 736 -10.57 -0.98 -37.80
C TYR A 736 -11.51 -1.70 -36.79
N PRO A 737 -11.99 -0.99 -35.75
CA PRO A 737 -11.63 0.37 -35.34
C PRO A 737 -10.24 0.46 -34.68
N GLN A 738 -9.60 1.64 -34.74
CA GLN A 738 -8.28 1.90 -34.16
C GLN A 738 -8.28 3.11 -33.22
N GLU A 739 -7.44 3.07 -32.18
CA GLU A 739 -7.15 4.19 -31.27
C GLU A 739 -5.64 4.38 -31.16
N TRP A 740 -5.21 5.64 -31.00
CA TRP A 740 -3.79 5.99 -30.99
C TRP A 740 -3.34 6.49 -29.62
N LEU A 741 -2.19 6.00 -29.18
CA LEU A 741 -1.45 6.52 -28.03
C LEU A 741 -0.16 7.17 -28.53
N THR A 742 -0.07 8.50 -28.42
CA THR A 742 1.03 9.29 -29.01
C THR A 742 1.90 9.98 -27.96
N LYS A 743 1.43 10.07 -26.72
CA LYS A 743 2.13 10.73 -25.61
C LYS A 743 3.09 9.77 -24.91
N MET A 744 4.40 9.98 -25.09
CA MET A 744 5.45 9.13 -24.51
C MET A 744 5.68 9.51 -23.05
N VAL A 745 5.33 8.61 -22.13
CA VAL A 745 5.30 8.88 -20.68
C VAL A 745 6.37 8.14 -19.89
N ARG A 746 7.17 7.29 -20.52
CA ARG A 746 8.11 6.38 -19.82
C ARG A 746 9.58 6.78 -19.93
N ASN A 747 10.02 7.28 -21.08
CA ASN A 747 11.44 7.51 -21.35
C ASN A 747 11.80 8.98 -21.11
N ALA A 748 13.00 9.25 -20.59
CA ALA A 748 13.52 10.61 -20.41
C ALA A 748 13.62 11.39 -21.73
N GLY A 749 13.66 12.71 -21.63
CA GLY A 749 13.59 13.63 -22.77
C GLY A 749 14.61 13.30 -23.87
N GLU A 750 15.88 13.15 -23.53
CA GLU A 750 16.97 12.83 -24.46
C GLU A 750 16.74 11.48 -25.17
N ILE A 751 16.20 10.50 -24.44
CA ILE A 751 15.84 9.19 -25.00
C ILE A 751 14.65 9.35 -25.95
N CYS A 752 13.62 10.10 -25.56
CA CYS A 752 12.48 10.41 -26.43
C CYS A 752 12.91 11.10 -27.72
N HIS A 753 13.82 12.07 -27.66
CA HIS A 753 14.37 12.72 -28.87
C HIS A 753 15.12 11.72 -29.75
N ALA A 754 15.96 10.86 -29.17
CA ALA A 754 16.65 9.81 -29.92
C ALA A 754 15.65 8.84 -30.59
N MET A 755 14.61 8.41 -29.86
CA MET A 755 13.56 7.55 -30.41
C MET A 755 12.79 8.23 -31.56
N LEU A 756 12.42 9.51 -31.40
CA LEU A 756 11.74 10.27 -32.45
C LEU A 756 12.58 10.36 -33.72
N ASN A 757 13.90 10.55 -33.60
CA ASN A 757 14.80 10.56 -34.75
C ASN A 757 14.89 9.18 -35.41
N LEU A 758 15.07 8.11 -34.64
CA LEU A 758 15.05 6.73 -35.18
C LEU A 758 13.73 6.41 -35.89
N MET A 759 12.58 6.84 -35.35
CA MET A 759 11.28 6.66 -36.00
C MET A 759 11.18 7.40 -37.34
N LYS A 760 11.77 8.60 -37.46
CA LYS A 760 11.84 9.31 -38.75
C LYS A 760 12.72 8.56 -39.75
N GLU A 761 13.87 8.05 -39.31
CA GLU A 761 14.78 7.26 -40.15
C GLU A 761 14.10 5.99 -40.66
N ILE A 762 13.38 5.26 -39.80
CA ILE A 762 12.60 4.07 -40.18
C ILE A 762 11.58 4.39 -41.28
N LEU A 763 10.86 5.52 -41.18
CA LEU A 763 9.88 5.95 -42.19
C LEU A 763 10.51 6.37 -43.51
N GLN A 764 11.76 6.84 -43.50
CA GLN A 764 12.49 7.18 -44.72
C GLN A 764 12.97 5.92 -45.45
N THR A 765 13.46 4.92 -44.70
CA THR A 765 14.00 3.68 -45.26
C THR A 765 12.92 2.80 -45.89
N ARG A 766 11.68 2.81 -45.36
CA ARG A 766 10.49 2.07 -45.88
C ARG A 766 10.78 0.60 -46.21
N SER A 767 11.65 -0.05 -45.45
CA SER A 767 12.22 -1.35 -45.79
C SER A 767 11.34 -2.57 -45.45
N ILE A 768 10.27 -2.38 -44.67
CA ILE A 768 9.45 -3.46 -44.09
C ILE A 768 7.98 -3.19 -44.37
N ASP A 769 7.19 -4.27 -44.51
CA ASP A 769 5.74 -4.23 -44.60
C ASP A 769 5.13 -3.63 -43.31
N MET A 770 4.86 -2.32 -43.35
CA MET A 770 4.29 -1.54 -42.24
C MET A 770 3.30 -0.50 -42.78
N PRO A 771 2.29 -0.08 -42.01
CA PRO A 771 1.32 0.92 -42.44
C PRO A 771 1.90 2.34 -42.37
N CYS A 772 2.85 2.68 -43.26
CA CYS A 772 3.61 3.94 -43.24
C CYS A 772 2.73 5.19 -43.13
N GLU A 773 1.63 5.28 -43.89
CA GLU A 773 0.74 6.45 -43.85
C GLU A 773 0.09 6.67 -42.47
N VAL A 774 -0.22 5.58 -41.75
CA VAL A 774 -0.77 5.65 -40.39
C VAL A 774 0.33 6.06 -39.41
N LEU A 775 1.54 5.53 -39.58
CA LEU A 775 2.69 5.82 -38.73
C LEU A 775 3.19 7.25 -38.90
N GLU A 776 3.18 7.81 -40.11
CA GLU A 776 3.49 9.21 -40.37
C GLU A 776 2.56 10.14 -39.57
N LYS A 777 1.24 9.93 -39.64
CA LYS A 777 0.25 10.69 -38.85
C LYS A 777 0.41 10.51 -37.34
N LEU A 778 0.77 9.30 -36.92
CA LEU A 778 0.95 8.98 -35.51
C LEU A 778 2.22 9.66 -34.96
N LEU A 779 3.27 9.76 -35.77
CA LEU A 779 4.51 10.47 -35.46
C LEU A 779 4.34 12.00 -35.45
N GLU A 780 3.50 12.55 -36.34
CA GLU A 780 3.14 13.99 -36.33
C GLU A 780 2.47 14.41 -35.01
N GLN A 781 1.72 13.50 -34.39
CA GLN A 781 1.05 13.72 -33.11
C GLN A 781 1.90 13.30 -31.91
N ALA A 782 3.14 12.83 -32.13
CA ALA A 782 4.00 12.34 -31.08
C ALA A 782 4.47 13.48 -30.16
N GLU A 783 4.29 13.28 -28.86
CA GLU A 783 4.70 14.26 -27.86
C GLU A 783 5.50 13.55 -26.75
N CYS A 784 6.64 14.12 -26.38
CA CYS A 784 7.30 13.75 -25.13
C CYS A 784 6.51 14.39 -23.99
N ALA A 785 5.97 13.56 -23.10
CA ALA A 785 5.00 14.00 -22.12
C ALA A 785 5.57 14.91 -21.02
N HIS A 786 6.90 15.01 -20.94
CA HIS A 786 7.62 15.66 -19.85
C HIS A 786 9.05 16.06 -20.26
N SER A 787 9.64 17.00 -19.52
CA SER A 787 11.00 17.53 -19.71
C SER A 787 12.06 16.83 -18.84
N LEU A 788 11.86 15.55 -18.54
CA LEU A 788 12.77 14.76 -17.71
C LEU A 788 14.19 14.72 -18.31
N THR A 789 15.21 15.07 -17.53
CA THR A 789 16.61 14.92 -17.91
C THR A 789 17.06 13.47 -17.78
N GLY A 790 17.56 12.92 -18.88
CA GLY A 790 18.19 11.62 -18.98
C GLY A 790 19.52 11.72 -19.72
N SER A 791 20.01 10.59 -20.20
CA SER A 791 21.21 10.58 -21.04
C SER A 791 21.12 9.52 -22.12
N PHE A 792 21.41 9.93 -23.35
CA PHE A 792 21.61 9.04 -24.48
C PHE A 792 23.06 9.19 -24.95
N GLN A 793 23.86 8.14 -24.78
CA GLN A 793 25.26 8.14 -25.18
C GLN A 793 25.47 7.10 -26.27
N LYS A 794 26.05 7.51 -27.40
CA LYS A 794 26.47 6.62 -28.49
C LYS A 794 27.99 6.65 -28.58
N GLN A 795 28.64 5.51 -28.42
CA GLN A 795 30.10 5.40 -28.43
C GLN A 795 30.55 4.18 -29.23
N ILE A 796 31.74 4.28 -29.84
CA ILE A 796 32.40 3.16 -30.51
C ILE A 796 33.55 2.71 -29.61
N ILE A 797 33.54 1.46 -29.19
CA ILE A 797 34.50 0.91 -28.23
C ILE A 797 35.14 -0.34 -28.83
N ARG A 798 36.45 -0.50 -28.65
CA ARG A 798 37.15 -1.71 -29.08
C ARG A 798 36.60 -2.90 -28.31
N SER A 799 36.30 -4.00 -29.01
CA SER A 799 35.67 -5.19 -28.41
C SER A 799 36.41 -5.71 -27.16
N GLU A 800 37.75 -5.65 -27.15
CA GLU A 800 38.61 -6.08 -26.03
C GLU A 800 38.47 -5.22 -24.75
N GLU A 801 37.98 -3.98 -24.87
CA GLU A 801 37.81 -3.03 -23.76
C GLU A 801 36.34 -2.90 -23.33
N LEU A 802 35.40 -3.44 -24.13
CA LEU A 802 33.97 -3.24 -23.94
C LEU A 802 33.46 -3.78 -22.60
N ALA A 803 33.84 -5.00 -22.23
CA ALA A 803 33.45 -5.61 -20.96
C ALA A 803 33.97 -4.79 -19.76
N LYS A 804 35.20 -4.28 -19.84
CA LYS A 804 35.82 -3.41 -18.81
C LYS A 804 35.05 -2.11 -18.67
N TYR A 805 34.75 -1.46 -19.79
CA TYR A 805 34.02 -0.21 -19.82
C TYR A 805 32.61 -0.35 -19.23
N VAL A 806 31.85 -1.38 -19.65
CA VAL A 806 30.49 -1.62 -19.15
C VAL A 806 30.51 -1.92 -17.64
N ALA A 807 31.46 -2.73 -17.17
CA ALA A 807 31.57 -3.05 -15.75
C ALA A 807 31.97 -1.82 -14.89
N GLU A 808 32.85 -0.95 -15.39
CA GLU A 808 33.21 0.30 -14.72
C GLU A 808 32.01 1.24 -14.59
N LEU A 809 31.23 1.41 -15.67
CA LEU A 809 29.99 2.19 -15.60
C LEU A 809 28.96 1.57 -14.66
N CYS A 810 28.80 0.25 -14.67
CA CYS A 810 27.91 -0.43 -13.71
C CYS A 810 28.33 -0.14 -12.27
N LYS A 811 29.63 -0.17 -11.97
CA LYS A 811 30.15 0.19 -10.65
C LYS A 811 29.85 1.65 -10.29
N ILE A 812 30.08 2.60 -11.21
CA ILE A 812 29.77 4.02 -10.99
C ILE A 812 28.29 4.20 -10.66
N TYR A 813 27.38 3.52 -11.36
CA TYR A 813 25.95 3.60 -11.07
C TYR A 813 25.61 3.00 -9.70
N VAL A 814 26.20 1.87 -9.34
CA VAL A 814 26.00 1.29 -8.00
C VAL A 814 26.51 2.23 -6.91
N GLU A 815 27.65 2.88 -7.12
CA GLU A 815 28.21 3.89 -6.20
C GLU A 815 27.34 5.16 -6.12
N GLN A 816 26.61 5.50 -7.18
CA GLN A 816 25.61 6.58 -7.22
C GLN A 816 24.26 6.19 -6.57
N GLY A 817 24.11 4.95 -6.10
CA GLY A 817 22.91 4.47 -5.39
C GLY A 817 21.92 3.69 -6.25
N TYR A 818 22.23 3.40 -7.52
CA TYR A 818 21.41 2.49 -8.33
C TYR A 818 21.58 1.05 -7.87
N SER A 819 20.49 0.28 -7.93
CA SER A 819 20.47 -1.15 -7.64
C SER A 819 20.80 -1.96 -8.89
N LEU A 820 21.26 -3.20 -8.74
CA LEU A 820 21.57 -4.06 -9.88
C LEU A 820 20.35 -4.30 -10.78
N ARG A 821 19.16 -4.44 -10.18
CA ARG A 821 17.87 -4.52 -10.89
C ARG A 821 17.54 -3.33 -11.78
N ASP A 822 18.26 -2.22 -11.70
CA ASP A 822 17.99 -1.02 -12.50
C ASP A 822 18.68 -1.06 -13.85
N ILE A 823 19.56 -2.05 -14.06
CA ILE A 823 20.43 -2.15 -15.21
C ILE A 823 20.03 -3.36 -16.06
N ALA A 824 19.88 -3.13 -17.37
CA ALA A 824 19.89 -4.17 -18.39
C ALA A 824 21.02 -3.96 -19.39
N ILE A 825 21.56 -5.06 -19.88
CA ILE A 825 22.55 -5.13 -20.93
C ILE A 825 21.94 -5.99 -22.03
N LEU A 826 21.74 -5.38 -23.19
CA LEU A 826 20.99 -5.97 -24.30
C LEU A 826 21.92 -6.16 -25.48
N CYS A 827 22.09 -7.41 -25.91
CA CYS A 827 22.82 -7.76 -27.11
C CYS A 827 21.84 -8.05 -28.27
N SER A 828 22.33 -8.03 -29.50
CA SER A 828 21.52 -8.34 -30.70
C SER A 828 20.81 -9.70 -30.62
N THR A 829 21.51 -10.73 -30.17
CA THR A 829 21.03 -12.12 -30.13
C THR A 829 21.39 -12.81 -28.82
N GLN A 830 20.70 -13.93 -28.53
CA GLN A 830 20.98 -14.71 -27.31
C GLN A 830 22.41 -15.29 -27.31
N PRO A 831 22.94 -15.86 -28.41
CA PRO A 831 24.34 -16.30 -28.46
C PRO A 831 25.34 -15.17 -28.22
N ALA A 832 25.08 -13.97 -28.74
CA ALA A 832 25.93 -12.80 -28.49
C ALA A 832 25.90 -12.38 -27.00
N ALA A 833 24.71 -12.44 -26.36
CA ALA A 833 24.59 -12.18 -24.93
C ALA A 833 25.34 -13.23 -24.08
N GLU A 834 25.27 -14.50 -24.47
CA GLU A 834 25.99 -15.60 -23.79
C GLU A 834 27.51 -15.45 -23.94
N GLN A 835 28.01 -15.07 -25.11
CA GLN A 835 29.43 -14.76 -25.32
C GLN A 835 29.88 -13.57 -24.47
N PHE A 836 29.17 -12.45 -24.56
CA PHE A 836 29.51 -11.26 -23.78
C PHE A 836 29.43 -11.50 -22.27
N ARG A 837 28.55 -12.40 -21.82
CA ARG A 837 28.46 -12.82 -20.41
C ARG A 837 29.77 -13.41 -19.90
N LEU A 838 30.45 -14.23 -20.71
CA LEU A 838 31.71 -14.87 -20.32
C LEU A 838 32.83 -13.84 -20.10
N GLU A 839 32.82 -12.76 -20.87
CA GLU A 839 33.79 -11.67 -20.76
C GLU A 839 33.45 -10.68 -19.64
N LEU A 840 32.17 -10.36 -19.48
CA LEU A 840 31.69 -9.36 -18.52
C LEU A 840 31.66 -9.87 -17.08
N GLN A 841 31.30 -11.14 -16.88
CA GLN A 841 31.09 -11.68 -15.54
C GLN A 841 32.33 -11.56 -14.62
N PRO A 842 33.55 -11.96 -15.05
CA PRO A 842 34.75 -11.84 -14.22
C PRO A 842 35.05 -10.37 -13.84
N GLU A 843 34.80 -9.45 -14.77
CA GLU A 843 35.06 -8.03 -14.55
C GLU A 843 34.05 -7.40 -13.59
N LEU A 844 32.77 -7.73 -13.72
CA LEU A 844 31.74 -7.30 -12.75
C LEU A 844 32.01 -7.85 -11.35
N GLU A 845 32.40 -9.12 -11.24
CA GLU A 845 32.76 -9.74 -9.96
C GLU A 845 33.98 -9.05 -9.33
N ARG A 846 34.98 -8.67 -10.14
CA ARG A 846 36.14 -7.89 -9.71
C ARG A 846 35.73 -6.50 -9.17
N GLN A 847 34.95 -5.75 -9.96
CA GLN A 847 34.56 -4.37 -9.64
C GLN A 847 33.54 -4.28 -8.49
N LEU A 848 32.66 -5.27 -8.36
CA LEU A 848 31.58 -5.29 -7.36
C LEU A 848 31.86 -6.18 -6.14
N SER A 849 33.05 -6.78 -6.04
CA SER A 849 33.48 -7.66 -4.93
C SER A 849 33.21 -7.10 -3.53
N LYS A 850 33.28 -5.77 -3.35
CA LYS A 850 33.01 -5.07 -2.09
C LYS A 850 31.52 -5.08 -1.67
N HIS A 851 30.60 -5.38 -2.57
CA HIS A 851 29.14 -5.29 -2.35
C HIS A 851 28.48 -6.60 -1.92
N ARG A 852 29.24 -7.69 -1.69
CA ARG A 852 28.77 -9.00 -1.19
C ARG A 852 27.54 -9.57 -1.93
N VAL A 853 27.50 -9.44 -3.25
CA VAL A 853 26.38 -9.90 -4.08
C VAL A 853 26.56 -11.39 -4.43
N ARG A 854 25.54 -12.21 -4.17
CA ARG A 854 25.58 -13.68 -4.41
C ARG A 854 25.50 -14.07 -5.89
N ARG A 855 24.81 -13.27 -6.70
CA ARG A 855 24.64 -13.44 -8.17
C ARG A 855 24.48 -12.05 -8.79
N VAL A 856 25.37 -11.67 -9.72
CA VAL A 856 25.36 -10.33 -10.32
C VAL A 856 24.56 -10.30 -11.64
N LEU A 857 24.71 -11.32 -12.47
CA LEU A 857 24.06 -11.42 -13.79
C LEU A 857 22.97 -12.50 -13.82
N GLY A 858 21.84 -12.20 -14.46
CA GLY A 858 20.80 -13.17 -14.79
C GLY A 858 20.12 -12.86 -16.12
N LEU A 859 19.06 -13.63 -16.42
CA LEU A 859 18.33 -13.56 -17.69
C LEU A 859 17.06 -12.70 -17.56
N ALA A 860 16.36 -12.45 -18.66
CA ALA A 860 15.11 -11.70 -18.63
C ALA A 860 14.02 -12.37 -17.76
N GLU A 861 14.06 -13.68 -17.53
CA GLU A 861 13.17 -14.38 -16.59
C GLU A 861 13.39 -13.98 -15.13
N ASP A 862 14.60 -13.54 -14.78
CA ASP A 862 15.01 -13.14 -13.45
C ASP A 862 14.71 -11.64 -13.20
N ILE A 863 13.85 -11.01 -14.02
CA ILE A 863 13.50 -9.56 -14.01
C ILE A 863 13.07 -9.04 -12.63
N SER A 864 12.50 -9.88 -11.77
CA SER A 864 12.06 -9.52 -10.42
C SER A 864 13.15 -9.62 -9.36
N GLU A 865 14.31 -10.22 -9.67
CA GLU A 865 15.44 -10.37 -8.76
C GLU A 865 16.34 -9.12 -8.77
N ASN A 866 17.12 -8.92 -7.70
CA ASN A 866 18.07 -7.81 -7.62
C ASN A 866 19.38 -8.10 -8.37
N ILE A 867 19.32 -8.12 -9.69
CA ILE A 867 20.41 -8.51 -10.59
C ILE A 867 20.47 -7.63 -11.83
N ILE A 868 21.62 -7.58 -12.49
CA ILE A 868 21.76 -7.00 -13.83
C ILE A 868 21.25 -8.04 -14.82
N VAL A 869 20.31 -7.65 -15.68
CA VAL A 869 19.81 -8.52 -16.74
C VAL A 869 20.75 -8.43 -17.94
N LEU A 870 21.28 -9.56 -18.42
CA LEU A 870 22.03 -9.65 -19.66
C LEU A 870 21.32 -10.65 -20.58
N ASP A 871 20.71 -10.15 -21.65
CA ASP A 871 19.92 -10.96 -22.58
C ASP A 871 19.86 -10.30 -23.98
N SER A 872 19.16 -10.92 -24.91
CA SER A 872 18.90 -10.35 -26.24
C SER A 872 17.83 -9.26 -26.20
N ILE A 873 17.93 -8.28 -27.11
CA ILE A 873 16.93 -7.21 -27.31
C ILE A 873 15.52 -7.81 -27.49
N ARG A 874 15.40 -8.90 -28.25
CA ARG A 874 14.11 -9.55 -28.52
C ARG A 874 13.49 -10.16 -27.26
N ARG A 875 14.26 -10.90 -26.45
CA ARG A 875 13.76 -11.52 -25.20
C ARG A 875 13.37 -10.48 -24.14
N PHE A 876 14.02 -9.31 -24.16
CA PHE A 876 13.72 -8.20 -23.27
C PHE A 876 12.60 -7.28 -23.78
N SER A 877 11.99 -7.58 -24.93
CA SER A 877 10.90 -6.76 -25.48
C SER A 877 9.66 -6.80 -24.59
N GLY A 878 9.03 -5.63 -24.41
CA GLY A 878 7.92 -5.42 -23.46
C GLY A 878 8.36 -5.24 -22.00
N LEU A 879 9.64 -5.43 -21.67
CA LEU A 879 10.22 -5.20 -20.33
C LEU A 879 10.95 -3.85 -20.28
N GLU A 880 11.33 -3.40 -19.08
CA GLU A 880 11.98 -2.09 -18.89
C GLU A 880 12.94 -2.05 -17.69
N ARG A 881 13.89 -1.11 -17.77
CA ARG A 881 14.93 -0.78 -16.77
C ARG A 881 15.21 0.72 -16.76
N MET A 882 15.85 1.21 -15.70
CA MET A 882 16.27 2.63 -15.65
C MET A 882 17.42 2.89 -16.61
N ILE A 883 18.40 1.98 -16.61
CA ILE A 883 19.63 2.09 -17.37
C ILE A 883 19.72 0.89 -18.32
N VAL A 884 19.95 1.16 -19.60
CA VAL A 884 20.13 0.11 -20.62
C VAL A 884 21.43 0.33 -21.37
N PHE A 885 22.26 -0.70 -21.40
CA PHE A 885 23.39 -0.82 -22.30
C PHE A 885 22.94 -1.62 -23.53
N VAL A 886 23.15 -1.09 -24.73
CA VAL A 886 22.87 -1.76 -25.99
C VAL A 886 24.21 -2.08 -26.63
N ILE A 887 24.54 -3.37 -26.70
CA ILE A 887 25.85 -3.88 -27.09
C ILE A 887 25.77 -4.43 -28.52
N HIS A 888 26.53 -3.83 -29.43
CA HIS A 888 26.65 -4.21 -30.84
C HIS A 888 25.31 -4.67 -31.43
N PRO A 889 24.31 -3.76 -31.59
CA PRO A 889 22.98 -4.12 -32.06
C PRO A 889 22.99 -4.43 -33.57
N ASP A 890 23.68 -5.48 -33.97
CA ASP A 890 23.76 -5.91 -35.36
C ASP A 890 22.62 -6.87 -35.69
N THR A 891 22.07 -6.73 -36.90
CA THR A 891 21.10 -7.66 -37.45
C THR A 891 21.58 -8.13 -38.81
N PRO A 892 21.55 -9.46 -39.10
CA PRO A 892 21.86 -9.97 -40.44
C PRO A 892 20.93 -9.38 -41.50
N GLN A 893 19.74 -8.92 -41.10
CA GLN A 893 18.81 -8.18 -41.94
C GLN A 893 18.99 -6.68 -41.68
N GLY A 894 19.95 -6.04 -42.38
CA GLY A 894 20.27 -4.61 -42.19
C GLY A 894 19.08 -3.65 -42.31
N GLN A 895 18.00 -4.07 -42.98
CA GLN A 895 16.72 -3.37 -43.10
C GLN A 895 15.96 -3.18 -41.76
N LEU A 896 16.27 -3.96 -40.72
CA LEU A 896 15.63 -3.93 -39.39
C LEU A 896 16.52 -3.26 -38.32
N PHE A 897 17.69 -2.76 -38.70
CA PHE A 897 18.67 -2.25 -37.76
C PHE A 897 18.08 -1.13 -36.89
N ASP A 898 17.48 -0.11 -37.52
CA ASP A 898 16.90 1.03 -36.80
C ASP A 898 15.72 0.62 -35.91
N ASN A 899 14.87 -0.31 -36.37
CA ASN A 899 13.78 -0.88 -35.55
C ASN A 899 14.30 -1.64 -34.34
N LEU A 900 15.39 -2.41 -34.50
CA LEU A 900 16.00 -3.18 -33.42
C LEU A 900 16.64 -2.24 -32.38
N VAL A 901 17.36 -1.21 -32.85
CA VAL A 901 17.92 -0.17 -31.99
C VAL A 901 16.80 0.56 -31.25
N LEU A 902 15.74 0.99 -31.94
CA LEU A 902 14.59 1.64 -31.31
C LEU A 902 13.93 0.75 -30.26
N CYS A 903 13.78 -0.55 -30.56
CA CYS A 903 13.27 -1.52 -29.59
C CYS A 903 14.13 -1.55 -28.33
N ALA A 904 15.46 -1.60 -28.46
CA ALA A 904 16.40 -1.62 -27.33
C ALA A 904 16.39 -0.31 -26.53
N VAL A 905 16.48 0.84 -27.22
CA VAL A 905 16.52 2.18 -26.63
C VAL A 905 15.26 2.45 -25.79
N SER A 906 14.09 2.05 -26.30
CA SER A 906 12.82 2.24 -25.60
C SER A 906 12.69 1.48 -24.27
N ARG A 907 13.59 0.53 -23.98
CA ARG A 907 13.59 -0.23 -22.72
C ARG A 907 14.18 0.55 -21.55
N ALA A 908 14.83 1.68 -21.81
CA ALA A 908 15.43 2.53 -20.80
C ALA A 908 14.51 3.66 -20.36
N ASN A 909 14.33 3.83 -19.06
CA ASN A 909 13.58 4.97 -18.52
C ASN A 909 14.42 6.25 -18.48
N THR A 910 15.71 6.19 -18.10
CA THR A 910 16.52 7.40 -17.86
C THR A 910 17.85 7.44 -18.60
N LYS A 911 18.56 6.31 -18.75
CA LYS A 911 19.89 6.29 -19.36
C LYS A 911 20.06 5.19 -20.39
N VAL A 912 20.63 5.54 -21.54
CA VAL A 912 21.00 4.62 -22.62
C VAL A 912 22.47 4.78 -22.97
N HIS A 913 23.17 3.64 -23.03
CA HIS A 913 24.52 3.50 -23.58
C HIS A 913 24.47 2.63 -24.81
N LEU A 914 24.51 3.23 -26.00
CA LEU A 914 24.58 2.53 -27.27
C LEU A 914 26.05 2.34 -27.66
N LEU A 915 26.55 1.12 -27.53
CA LEU A 915 27.96 0.77 -27.69
C LEU A 915 28.18 -0.06 -28.95
N HIS A 916 28.99 0.47 -29.86
CA HIS A 916 29.32 -0.08 -31.18
C HIS A 916 30.73 -0.62 -31.28
#